data_AF-A0A1I0CH70-F1
#
_entry.id   AF-A0A1I0CH70-F1
#
_cell.length_a   1.000
_cell.length_b   1.000
_cell.length_c   1.000
_cell.angle_alpha   90.00
_cell.angle_beta   90.00
_cell.angle_gamma   90.00
#
_symmetry.space_group_name_H-M   'P 1'
#
loop_
_entity.id
_entity.type
_entity.pdbx_description
1 polymer ?
#
loop_
_entity_poly.entity_id
_entity_poly.type
_entity_poly.pdbx_seq_one_letter_code
_entity_poly.pdbx_strand_id
1 'polypeptide(L)'
;MADYDRGREEMRRLATQEITAGDMNEATTRLALIDRILLDCLGWVPEAIVCEEHQSGDYLDYVLGNPERLAVVEAKREGKHFEIPVGSEKDRELSLASFTEQSPINKAAIDQVLGYSLQGGIPVAILCNGHQVVIFLGSRQDGIPPMQGKAVLFHSLSDMADNFSELWDLVSRPALAAGTVRRKLARRSQLPPPPERLSSRLPGYPGFRQRSELETDVKILAELFLLDLIQEEEVSDDFLRECYCTSGALSQYAMVSKEILRTRYAAATERAHIEPVSSKRTAKPQKRGEKDRRLSGDLLASALTRRPLILLGDVGVGKTIFLKHFLRVDAADLLENASIFYIDFLRESALLDDVRQLIVNTIESTLENELGIEIKEANFVRAVYNKEINKFKKGIDGSLEKTDPPRFAALEREMLIALLANELEHVRRSLEHIRATRGIEFVLILDNIDHHEDAFQERVFVIGQSFSETWPVSVFMSLRPDTFYASKKSGSLTAYQPRIFAVEPPRTDQVILKRLRFALHQLATTGRVESFPKGLAIDSDSLSAYLEMMIEAFEFNSRLKELVDNLSSGNIRQALDFVTTFVGSGYVSTARILEVHRKGGLYILPIHEFMRSILYGEYEFYDPRSSPVANLLDITTNDGREHFLLPILLAACQVRGESAPQGFLEEASLFKHVQELGYAPEQIDAQIERALSRKLLQSSSQDKSLRALRITASGGYMYKRMLTFFTYLDAIVIDTPIVDPSVRQKITVVSSIQDRLQRGEVFRKYLDDQWSIEQSATTFSWADVSAALRRDMDEAAERAHRRTRNWT
;
A
#
# COMPACT_ATOMS: atom_id res chain seq x y z
N MET A 1 8.98 -33.68 -3.49
CA MET A 1 9.25 -35.12 -3.67
C MET A 1 10.38 -35.60 -2.76
N ALA A 2 11.55 -34.95 -2.76
CA ALA A 2 12.66 -35.33 -1.87
C ALA A 2 12.28 -35.41 -0.37
N ASP A 3 11.52 -34.44 0.17
CA ASP A 3 11.10 -34.46 1.58
C ASP A 3 10.07 -35.57 1.89
N TYR A 4 9.20 -35.88 0.94
CA TYR A 4 8.21 -36.95 1.08
C TYR A 4 8.89 -38.33 1.14
N ASP A 5 9.83 -38.59 0.23
CA ASP A 5 10.54 -39.87 0.17
C ASP A 5 11.41 -40.08 1.42
N ARG A 6 12.09 -39.01 1.87
CA ARG A 6 12.87 -39.03 3.12
C ARG A 6 11.97 -39.27 4.34
N GLY A 7 10.87 -38.55 4.46
CA GLY A 7 9.93 -38.70 5.57
C GLY A 7 9.34 -40.11 5.65
N ARG A 8 9.06 -40.72 4.48
CA ARG A 8 8.57 -42.10 4.39
C ARG A 8 9.59 -43.11 4.90
N GLU A 9 10.87 -42.91 4.59
CA GLU A 9 11.95 -43.78 5.05
C GLU A 9 12.15 -43.68 6.57
N GLU A 10 12.15 -42.46 7.11
CA GLU A 10 12.24 -42.26 8.57
C GLU A 10 11.02 -42.81 9.32
N MET A 11 9.81 -42.69 8.76
CA MET A 11 8.61 -43.30 9.36
C MET A 11 8.71 -44.83 9.43
N ARG A 12 9.23 -45.47 8.37
CA ARG A 12 9.50 -46.92 8.37
C ARG A 12 10.55 -47.30 9.39
N ARG A 13 11.62 -46.51 9.49
CA ARG A 13 12.67 -46.71 10.48
C ARG A 13 12.09 -46.62 11.89
N LEU A 14 11.28 -45.61 12.17
CA LEU A 14 10.61 -45.42 13.46
C LEU A 14 9.67 -46.59 13.79
N ALA A 15 8.94 -47.12 12.81
CA ALA A 15 8.06 -48.29 12.99
C ALA A 15 8.80 -49.61 13.27
N THR A 16 10.04 -49.74 12.79
CA THR A 16 10.88 -50.93 12.99
C THR A 16 11.83 -50.84 14.18
N GLN A 17 12.02 -49.65 14.77
CA GLN A 17 12.83 -49.48 15.96
C GLN A 17 12.08 -50.06 17.16
N GLU A 18 12.68 -51.05 17.83
CA GLU A 18 12.25 -51.46 19.16
C GLU A 18 12.52 -50.31 20.13
N ILE A 19 11.52 -49.46 20.31
CA ILE A 19 11.50 -48.48 21.38
C ILE A 19 11.25 -49.30 22.65
N THR A 20 12.26 -49.37 23.52
CA THR A 20 12.19 -50.13 24.76
C THR A 20 10.96 -49.68 25.55
N ALA A 21 9.94 -50.54 25.59
CA ALA A 21 8.67 -50.31 26.27
C ALA A 21 8.90 -50.19 27.78
N GLY A 22 9.18 -48.97 28.24
CA GLY A 22 9.32 -48.63 29.64
C GLY A 22 8.54 -47.37 29.89
N ASP A 23 7.33 -47.51 30.45
CA ASP A 23 6.39 -46.49 30.94
C ASP A 23 6.87 -45.04 30.77
N MET A 24 6.94 -44.57 29.52
CA MET A 24 7.52 -43.26 29.21
C MET A 24 6.59 -42.18 29.76
N ASN A 25 7.16 -41.23 30.48
CA ASN A 25 6.42 -40.04 30.86
C ASN A 25 6.15 -39.18 29.62
N GLU A 26 5.24 -38.22 29.73
CA GLU A 26 4.73 -37.45 28.60
C GLU A 26 5.83 -36.63 27.90
N ALA A 27 6.78 -36.08 28.66
CA ALA A 27 7.91 -35.35 28.11
C ALA A 27 8.87 -36.28 27.33
N THR A 28 9.09 -37.50 27.83
CA THR A 28 9.89 -38.51 27.12
C THR A 28 9.17 -39.00 25.86
N THR A 29 7.85 -39.21 25.90
CA THR A 29 7.04 -39.57 24.71
C THR A 29 7.09 -38.46 23.65
N ARG A 30 6.98 -37.20 24.07
CA ARG A 30 7.12 -36.02 23.19
C ARG A 30 8.44 -36.05 22.42
N LEU A 31 9.56 -36.12 23.13
CA LEU A 31 10.91 -36.11 22.52
C LEU A 31 11.22 -37.37 21.69
N ALA A 32 10.90 -38.57 22.21
CA ALA A 32 11.33 -39.82 21.61
C ALA A 32 10.48 -40.25 20.40
N LEU A 33 9.22 -39.81 20.35
CA LEU A 33 8.24 -40.23 19.35
C LEU A 33 7.64 -39.06 18.59
N ILE A 34 6.92 -38.16 19.29
CA ILE A 34 6.08 -37.15 18.63
C ILE A 34 6.95 -36.14 17.86
N ASP A 35 8.04 -35.68 18.43
CA ASP A 35 8.99 -34.77 17.77
C ASP A 35 9.57 -35.39 16.50
N ARG A 36 9.92 -36.68 16.54
CA ARG A 36 10.44 -37.41 15.37
C ARG A 36 9.37 -37.60 14.29
N ILE A 37 8.13 -37.86 14.69
CA ILE A 37 7.00 -37.94 13.74
C ILE A 37 6.81 -36.58 13.05
N LEU A 38 6.80 -35.48 13.80
CA LEU A 38 6.57 -34.14 13.23
C LEU A 38 7.75 -33.65 12.39
N LEU A 39 8.96 -33.69 12.94
CA LEU A 39 10.17 -33.11 12.33
C LEU A 39 10.79 -34.03 11.27
N ASP A 40 11.08 -35.28 11.63
CA ASP A 40 11.81 -36.20 10.76
C ASP A 40 10.91 -36.85 9.70
N CYS A 41 9.66 -37.16 10.05
CA CYS A 41 8.74 -37.90 9.18
C CYS A 41 7.81 -36.99 8.37
N LEU A 42 7.25 -35.93 8.97
CA LEU A 42 6.24 -35.06 8.33
C LEU A 42 6.79 -33.73 7.81
N GLY A 43 8.10 -33.52 7.93
CA GLY A 43 8.82 -32.39 7.33
C GLY A 43 8.50 -31.04 7.97
N TRP A 44 8.07 -31.02 9.23
CA TRP A 44 7.96 -29.78 9.98
C TRP A 44 9.34 -29.23 10.32
N VAL A 45 9.47 -27.91 10.31
CA VAL A 45 10.67 -27.22 10.77
C VAL A 45 10.42 -26.64 12.17
N PRO A 46 11.41 -26.61 13.07
CA PRO A 46 11.23 -26.11 14.43
C PRO A 46 10.61 -24.71 14.51
N GLU A 47 10.91 -23.82 13.55
CA GLU A 47 10.40 -22.45 13.50
C GLU A 47 8.90 -22.37 13.21
N ALA A 48 8.33 -23.44 12.65
CA ALA A 48 6.91 -23.56 12.32
C ALA A 48 6.11 -24.30 13.40
N ILE A 49 6.73 -24.69 14.52
CA ILE A 49 6.09 -25.33 15.65
C ILE A 49 6.24 -24.44 16.88
N VAL A 50 5.15 -24.18 17.58
CA VAL A 50 5.17 -23.52 18.89
C VAL A 50 4.84 -24.58 19.96
N CYS A 51 5.81 -24.89 20.80
CA CYS A 51 5.64 -25.84 21.91
C CYS A 51 5.27 -25.11 23.21
N GLU A 52 4.52 -25.79 24.08
CA GLU A 52 4.19 -25.31 25.45
C GLU A 52 3.61 -23.89 25.46
N GLU A 53 2.69 -23.60 24.53
CA GLU A 53 2.04 -22.30 24.47
C GLU A 53 1.03 -22.16 25.62
N HIS A 54 1.20 -21.16 26.48
CA HIS A 54 0.28 -20.89 27.58
C HIS A 54 -0.98 -20.17 27.09
N GLN A 55 -2.15 -20.79 27.29
CA GLN A 55 -3.45 -20.20 26.97
C GLN A 55 -4.44 -20.45 28.12
N SER A 56 -5.00 -19.37 28.69
CA SER A 56 -6.05 -19.43 29.72
C SER A 56 -5.75 -20.25 30.98
N GLY A 57 -4.48 -20.45 31.35
CA GLY A 57 -4.06 -21.16 32.55
C GLY A 57 -3.59 -22.61 32.33
N ASP A 58 -3.68 -23.11 31.10
CA ASP A 58 -3.19 -24.42 30.68
C ASP A 58 -2.16 -24.28 29.53
N TYR A 59 -1.41 -25.34 29.26
CA TYR A 59 -0.36 -25.38 28.23
C TYR A 59 -0.78 -26.26 27.06
N LEU A 60 -0.62 -25.76 25.83
CA LEU A 60 -0.74 -26.52 24.59
C LEU A 60 0.56 -27.26 24.31
N ASP A 61 0.51 -28.57 24.03
CA ASP A 61 1.74 -29.33 23.76
C ASP A 61 2.42 -28.86 22.47
N TYR A 62 1.68 -28.81 21.35
CA TYR A 62 2.17 -28.25 20.09
C TYR A 62 1.09 -27.49 19.33
N VAL A 63 1.47 -26.33 18.79
CA VAL A 63 0.72 -25.62 17.75
C VAL A 63 1.54 -25.67 16.46
N LEU A 64 0.96 -26.27 15.43
CA LEU A 64 1.55 -26.42 14.11
C LEU A 64 1.14 -25.24 13.23
N GLY A 65 2.14 -24.51 12.74
CA GLY A 65 1.99 -23.40 11.82
C GLY A 65 2.25 -22.03 12.46
N ASN A 66 3.03 -21.21 11.77
CA ASN A 66 3.40 -19.85 12.14
C ASN A 66 3.68 -19.05 10.85
N PRO A 67 3.01 -17.92 10.58
CA PRO A 67 2.00 -17.23 11.40
C PRO A 67 0.61 -17.90 11.41
N GLU A 68 0.28 -18.70 10.40
CA GLU A 68 -1.01 -19.38 10.28
C GLU A 68 -1.08 -20.56 11.26
N ARG A 69 -2.01 -20.56 12.22
CA ARG A 69 -2.18 -21.68 13.14
C ARG A 69 -3.03 -22.76 12.49
N LEU A 70 -2.40 -23.83 12.01
CA LEU A 70 -3.04 -24.83 11.16
C LEU A 70 -3.62 -26.00 11.97
N ALA A 71 -2.90 -26.48 12.98
CA ALA A 71 -3.34 -27.59 13.83
C ALA A 71 -2.83 -27.46 15.26
N VAL A 72 -3.59 -28.00 16.22
CA VAL A 72 -3.14 -28.22 17.60
C VAL A 72 -2.91 -29.71 17.80
N VAL A 73 -1.77 -30.08 18.38
CA VAL A 73 -1.46 -31.45 18.77
C VAL A 73 -1.45 -31.52 20.29
N GLU A 74 -2.29 -32.38 20.83
CA GLU A 74 -2.31 -32.75 22.24
C GLU A 74 -1.57 -34.08 22.40
N ALA A 75 -0.48 -34.05 23.17
CA ALA A 75 0.33 -35.21 23.46
C ALA A 75 -0.29 -36.00 24.63
N LYS A 76 -0.17 -37.32 24.57
CA LYS A 76 -0.42 -38.20 25.70
C LYS A 76 0.75 -39.13 25.91
N ARG A 77 0.92 -39.58 27.15
CA ARG A 77 1.88 -40.63 27.51
C ARG A 77 1.67 -41.87 26.65
N GLU A 78 2.76 -42.49 26.24
CA GLU A 78 2.80 -43.71 25.42
C GLU A 78 1.85 -44.81 25.96
N GLY A 79 1.85 -45.03 27.29
CA GLY A 79 1.04 -46.06 27.95
C GLY A 79 -0.47 -45.75 28.07
N LYS A 80 -0.95 -44.58 27.63
CA LYS A 80 -2.38 -44.27 27.53
C LYS A 80 -2.85 -44.52 26.09
N HIS A 81 -3.24 -45.76 25.81
CA HIS A 81 -3.82 -46.13 24.53
C HIS A 81 -5.26 -45.64 24.40
N PHE A 82 -5.63 -45.17 23.21
CA PHE A 82 -7.01 -44.85 22.89
C PHE A 82 -7.79 -46.14 22.61
N GLU A 83 -8.94 -46.30 23.26
CA GLU A 83 -9.79 -47.48 23.09
C GLU A 83 -10.62 -47.35 21.81
N ILE A 84 -10.61 -48.39 20.98
CA ILE A 84 -11.27 -48.39 19.66
C ILE A 84 -12.29 -49.54 19.63
N PRO A 85 -13.48 -49.36 19.04
CA PRO A 85 -14.46 -50.44 18.93
C PRO A 85 -13.94 -51.63 18.11
N VAL A 86 -14.09 -52.85 18.65
CA VAL A 86 -13.68 -54.11 18.01
C VAL A 86 -14.32 -54.24 16.61
N GLY A 87 -13.51 -54.57 15.61
CA GLY A 87 -13.95 -54.71 14.22
C GLY A 87 -13.80 -53.45 13.34
N SER A 88 -13.38 -52.32 13.92
CA SER A 88 -13.13 -51.06 13.21
C SER A 88 -11.67 -50.87 12.76
N GLU A 89 -10.80 -51.85 13.00
CA GLU A 89 -9.34 -51.77 12.78
C GLU A 89 -8.95 -51.51 11.32
N LYS A 90 -9.86 -51.77 10.36
CA LYS A 90 -9.65 -51.53 8.93
C LYS A 90 -10.22 -50.19 8.44
N ASP A 91 -11.13 -49.57 9.21
CA ASP A 91 -11.76 -48.31 8.86
C ASP A 91 -11.04 -47.17 9.61
N ARG A 92 -10.30 -46.33 8.86
CA ARG A 92 -9.61 -45.16 9.44
C ARG A 92 -10.56 -44.03 9.81
N GLU A 93 -11.76 -43.98 9.23
CA GLU A 93 -12.75 -42.95 9.53
C GLU A 93 -13.71 -43.40 10.63
N LEU A 94 -13.83 -42.60 11.68
CA LEU A 94 -14.70 -42.89 12.82
C LEU A 94 -15.53 -41.68 13.24
N SER A 95 -16.70 -41.94 13.81
CA SER A 95 -17.52 -40.88 14.43
C SER A 95 -16.88 -40.44 15.73
N LEU A 96 -16.67 -39.12 15.88
CA LEU A 96 -16.09 -38.56 17.10
C LEU A 96 -16.96 -38.84 18.33
N ALA A 97 -18.29 -38.78 18.16
CA ALA A 97 -19.25 -39.14 19.19
C ALA A 97 -19.05 -40.59 19.67
N SER A 98 -19.04 -41.55 18.75
CA SER A 98 -18.82 -42.97 19.09
C SER A 98 -17.45 -43.22 19.74
N PHE A 99 -16.41 -42.52 19.30
CA PHE A 99 -15.08 -42.60 19.90
C PHE A 99 -15.05 -42.11 21.35
N THR A 100 -15.78 -41.03 21.64
CA THR A 100 -15.85 -40.45 22.99
C THR A 100 -16.70 -41.28 23.93
N GLU A 101 -17.76 -41.93 23.44
CA GLU A 101 -18.61 -42.82 24.23
C GLU A 101 -17.88 -44.13 24.61
N GLN A 102 -16.90 -44.54 23.82
CA GLN A 102 -16.17 -45.78 24.01
C GLN A 102 -15.36 -45.83 25.32
N SER A 103 -14.73 -44.72 25.73
CA SER A 103 -13.90 -44.68 26.94
C SER A 103 -13.86 -43.28 27.57
N PRO A 104 -13.95 -43.16 28.92
CA PRO A 104 -13.73 -41.90 29.62
C PRO A 104 -12.38 -41.25 29.31
N ILE A 105 -11.36 -42.06 28.99
CA ILE A 105 -10.02 -41.59 28.62
C ILE A 105 -10.07 -40.87 27.27
N ASN A 106 -10.75 -41.46 26.27
CA ASN A 106 -10.95 -40.84 24.96
C ASN A 106 -11.71 -39.51 25.10
N LYS A 107 -12.80 -39.50 25.88
CA LYS A 107 -13.58 -38.29 26.11
C LYS A 107 -12.75 -37.17 26.74
N ALA A 108 -11.99 -37.46 27.80
CA ALA A 108 -11.15 -36.46 28.45
C ALA A 108 -10.09 -35.88 27.50
N ALA A 109 -9.45 -36.72 26.68
CA ALA A 109 -8.46 -36.26 25.71
C ALA A 109 -9.09 -35.38 24.61
N ILE A 110 -10.25 -35.78 24.09
CA ILE A 110 -10.99 -35.02 23.08
C ILE A 110 -11.48 -33.68 23.63
N ASP A 111 -12.10 -33.66 24.81
CA ASP A 111 -12.61 -32.44 25.45
C ASP A 111 -11.47 -31.43 25.68
N GLN A 112 -10.28 -31.91 26.06
CA GLN A 112 -9.10 -31.09 26.27
C GLN A 112 -8.62 -30.41 24.96
N VAL A 113 -8.33 -31.19 23.91
CA VAL A 113 -7.84 -30.64 22.65
C VAL A 113 -8.90 -29.80 21.91
N LEU A 114 -10.20 -30.12 22.09
CA LEU A 114 -11.30 -29.32 21.58
C LEU A 114 -11.38 -27.96 22.26
N GLY A 115 -11.23 -27.91 23.58
CA GLY A 115 -11.18 -26.65 24.32
C GLY A 115 -10.12 -25.72 23.74
N TYR A 116 -8.93 -26.25 23.49
CA TYR A 116 -7.82 -25.54 22.88
C TYR A 116 -8.08 -25.09 21.45
N SER A 117 -8.57 -26.01 20.60
CA SER A 117 -8.90 -25.72 19.21
C SER A 117 -9.97 -24.63 19.07
N LEU A 118 -10.99 -24.63 19.94
CA LEU A 118 -12.05 -23.63 19.96
C LEU A 118 -11.55 -22.28 20.49
N GLN A 119 -10.81 -22.26 21.60
CA GLN A 119 -10.28 -21.02 22.19
C GLN A 119 -9.23 -20.35 21.29
N GLY A 120 -8.37 -21.14 20.63
CA GLY A 120 -7.33 -20.64 19.73
C GLY A 120 -7.78 -20.41 18.29
N GLY A 121 -9.03 -20.73 17.94
CA GLY A 121 -9.52 -20.66 16.55
C GLY A 121 -8.76 -21.57 15.57
N ILE A 122 -8.16 -22.64 16.07
CA ILE A 122 -7.31 -23.55 15.30
C ILE A 122 -8.22 -24.63 14.70
N PRO A 123 -8.25 -24.83 13.37
CA PRO A 123 -9.26 -25.69 12.75
C PRO A 123 -9.06 -27.19 12.98
N VAL A 124 -7.81 -27.65 12.97
CA VAL A 124 -7.48 -29.07 13.07
C VAL A 124 -7.01 -29.39 14.49
N ALA A 125 -7.58 -30.43 15.07
CA ALA A 125 -7.18 -30.99 16.35
C ALA A 125 -6.59 -32.39 16.13
N ILE A 126 -5.45 -32.65 16.76
CA ILE A 126 -4.71 -33.91 16.65
C ILE A 126 -4.44 -34.42 18.07
N LEU A 127 -4.83 -35.66 18.35
CA LEU A 127 -4.38 -36.39 19.53
C LEU A 127 -3.25 -37.34 19.14
N CYS A 128 -2.15 -37.34 19.89
CA CYS A 128 -1.02 -38.22 19.61
C CYS A 128 -0.41 -38.78 20.90
N ASN A 129 -0.24 -40.11 20.98
CA ASN A 129 0.52 -40.74 22.06
C ASN A 129 1.86 -41.34 21.58
N GLY A 130 2.29 -40.96 20.38
CA GLY A 130 3.46 -41.51 19.71
C GLY A 130 3.21 -42.80 18.93
N HIS A 131 2.18 -43.59 19.27
CA HIS A 131 1.80 -44.81 18.52
C HIS A 131 0.49 -44.66 17.75
N GLN A 132 -0.46 -43.93 18.30
CA GLN A 132 -1.78 -43.67 17.74
C GLN A 132 -1.91 -42.17 17.45
N VAL A 133 -2.52 -41.84 16.32
CA VAL A 133 -2.81 -40.46 15.90
C VAL A 133 -4.29 -40.35 15.53
N VAL A 134 -5.02 -39.46 16.18
CA VAL A 134 -6.43 -39.15 15.89
C VAL A 134 -6.51 -37.72 15.38
N ILE A 135 -7.02 -37.52 14.16
CA ILE A 135 -7.09 -36.22 13.48
C ILE A 135 -8.55 -35.86 13.22
N PHE A 136 -8.98 -34.68 13.64
CA PHE A 136 -10.34 -34.21 13.42
C PHE A 136 -10.43 -32.69 13.33
N LEU A 137 -11.61 -32.18 12.96
CA LEU A 137 -11.88 -30.74 12.93
C LEU A 137 -12.39 -30.30 14.30
N GLY A 138 -11.54 -29.60 15.06
CA GLY A 138 -11.89 -29.12 16.40
C GLY A 138 -12.63 -27.78 16.39
N SER A 139 -12.36 -26.93 15.39
CA SER A 139 -13.15 -25.73 15.10
C SER A 139 -13.77 -25.83 13.71
N ARG A 140 -15.11 -25.80 13.65
CA ARG A 140 -15.90 -26.09 12.45
C ARG A 140 -16.70 -24.87 11.99
N GLN A 141 -16.74 -24.65 10.68
CA GLN A 141 -17.51 -23.58 10.03
C GLN A 141 -18.57 -24.14 9.07
N ASP A 142 -18.77 -25.46 9.03
CA ASP A 142 -19.71 -26.14 8.13
C ASP A 142 -21.11 -26.37 8.75
N GLY A 143 -21.38 -25.78 9.92
CA GLY A 143 -22.65 -25.89 10.63
C GLY A 143 -22.84 -27.20 11.41
N ILE A 144 -21.81 -28.05 11.50
CA ILE A 144 -21.83 -29.28 12.29
C ILE A 144 -21.10 -29.01 13.61
N PRO A 145 -21.68 -29.33 14.79
CA PRO A 145 -20.97 -29.25 16.06
C PRO A 145 -19.71 -30.15 16.05
N PRO A 146 -18.56 -29.71 16.59
CA PRO A 146 -17.30 -30.49 16.57
C PRO A 146 -17.45 -31.95 17.02
N MET A 147 -18.19 -32.18 18.13
CA MET A 147 -18.46 -33.51 18.69
C MET A 147 -19.25 -34.45 17.78
N GLN A 148 -20.02 -33.93 16.83
CA GLN A 148 -20.79 -34.71 15.85
C GLN A 148 -20.01 -34.97 14.56
N GLY A 149 -18.74 -34.54 14.50
CA GLY A 149 -17.85 -34.72 13.36
C GLY A 149 -17.30 -36.14 13.21
N LYS A 150 -16.49 -36.32 12.16
CA LYS A 150 -15.67 -37.50 11.94
C LYS A 150 -14.21 -37.23 12.31
N ALA A 151 -13.47 -38.29 12.59
CA ALA A 151 -12.02 -38.29 12.76
C ALA A 151 -11.36 -39.31 11.82
N VAL A 152 -10.07 -39.10 11.51
CA VAL A 152 -9.17 -40.09 10.92
C VAL A 152 -8.27 -40.65 12.03
N LEU A 153 -8.11 -41.97 12.09
CA LEU A 153 -7.28 -42.66 13.06
C LEU A 153 -6.17 -43.48 12.40
N PHE A 154 -4.97 -43.35 12.95
CA PHE A 154 -3.84 -44.25 12.74
C PHE A 154 -3.58 -45.04 14.02
N HIS A 155 -3.48 -46.35 13.90
CA HIS A 155 -3.56 -47.30 15.02
C HIS A 155 -2.20 -47.64 15.64
N SER A 156 -1.13 -47.51 14.87
CA SER A 156 0.24 -47.83 15.28
C SER A 156 1.26 -47.10 14.39
N LEU A 157 2.53 -47.10 14.79
CA LEU A 157 3.63 -46.66 13.92
C LEU A 157 3.70 -47.47 12.61
N SER A 158 3.43 -48.77 12.65
CA SER A 158 3.36 -49.62 11.46
C SER A 158 2.23 -49.19 10.52
N ASP A 159 1.06 -48.88 11.08
CA ASP A 159 -0.09 -48.39 10.32
C ASP A 159 0.21 -47.03 9.63
N MET A 160 0.88 -46.13 10.35
CA MET A 160 1.39 -44.86 9.80
C MET A 160 2.42 -45.08 8.68
N ALA A 161 3.33 -46.04 8.82
CA ALA A 161 4.34 -46.34 7.81
C ALA A 161 3.75 -46.98 6.54
N ASP A 162 2.79 -47.89 6.71
CA ASP A 162 2.08 -48.55 5.60
C ASP A 162 1.22 -47.56 4.81
N ASN A 163 0.68 -46.54 5.50
CA ASN A 163 -0.28 -45.57 4.95
C ASN A 163 0.28 -44.14 4.99
N PHE A 164 1.59 -44.03 4.84
CA PHE A 164 2.32 -42.77 4.97
C PHE A 164 1.82 -41.69 3.99
N SER A 165 1.39 -42.08 2.78
CA SER A 165 0.82 -41.12 1.81
C SER A 165 -0.39 -40.38 2.40
N GLU A 166 -1.27 -41.10 3.08
CA GLU A 166 -2.48 -40.52 3.68
C GLU A 166 -2.12 -39.69 4.92
N LEU A 167 -1.18 -40.16 5.75
CA LEU A 167 -0.70 -39.39 6.90
C LEU A 167 -0.03 -38.07 6.46
N TRP A 168 0.81 -38.13 5.42
CA TRP A 168 1.45 -36.97 4.83
C TRP A 168 0.41 -35.99 4.26
N ASP A 169 -0.57 -36.48 3.53
CA ASP A 169 -1.66 -35.69 2.96
C ASP A 169 -2.62 -35.12 4.02
N LEU A 170 -2.47 -35.46 5.29
CA LEU A 170 -3.28 -34.92 6.39
C LEU A 170 -2.49 -34.02 7.35
N VAL A 171 -1.24 -34.34 7.67
CA VAL A 171 -0.51 -33.69 8.78
C VAL A 171 0.78 -32.99 8.33
N SER A 172 1.28 -33.24 7.12
CA SER A 172 2.44 -32.48 6.62
C SER A 172 2.10 -30.99 6.50
N ARG A 173 3.12 -30.13 6.62
CA ARG A 173 2.93 -28.68 6.50
C ARG A 173 2.25 -28.26 5.18
N PRO A 174 2.66 -28.75 3.98
CA PRO A 174 1.97 -28.40 2.74
C PRO A 174 0.51 -28.87 2.70
N ALA A 175 0.21 -30.02 3.30
CA ALA A 175 -1.13 -30.57 3.33
C ALA A 175 -2.08 -29.77 4.23
N LEU A 176 -1.63 -29.46 5.46
CA LEU A 176 -2.41 -28.64 6.40
C LEU A 176 -2.63 -27.23 5.87
N ALA A 177 -1.62 -26.60 5.27
CA ALA A 177 -1.76 -25.30 4.60
C ALA A 177 -2.74 -25.36 3.41
N ALA A 178 -2.77 -26.48 2.68
CA ALA A 178 -3.73 -26.72 1.60
C ALA A 178 -5.13 -27.19 2.10
N GLY A 179 -5.38 -27.16 3.41
CA GLY A 179 -6.67 -27.49 4.02
C GLY A 179 -7.16 -28.92 3.72
N THR A 180 -6.27 -29.88 3.52
CA THR A 180 -6.64 -31.26 3.13
C THR A 180 -7.52 -31.96 4.16
N VAL A 181 -7.22 -31.79 5.46
CA VAL A 181 -8.04 -32.35 6.55
C VAL A 181 -9.46 -31.79 6.51
N ARG A 182 -9.62 -30.48 6.30
CA ARG A 182 -10.93 -29.84 6.10
C ARG A 182 -11.63 -30.44 4.88
N ARG A 183 -10.93 -30.58 3.75
CA ARG A 183 -11.49 -31.18 2.53
C ARG A 183 -12.01 -32.61 2.73
N LYS A 184 -11.31 -33.39 3.55
CA LYS A 184 -11.66 -34.80 3.85
C LYS A 184 -12.78 -34.94 4.88
N LEU A 185 -12.73 -34.17 5.97
CA LEU A 185 -13.59 -34.35 7.14
C LEU A 185 -14.77 -33.37 7.24
N ALA A 186 -14.79 -32.31 6.43
CA ALA A 186 -15.96 -31.44 6.28
C ALA A 186 -16.94 -32.04 5.27
N ARG A 187 -18.25 -31.88 5.52
CA ARG A 187 -19.28 -32.29 4.54
C ARG A 187 -19.22 -31.47 3.24
N ARG A 188 -18.59 -30.29 3.29
CA ARG A 188 -18.32 -29.39 2.17
C ARG A 188 -16.83 -29.05 2.18
N SER A 189 -16.11 -29.52 1.16
CA SER A 189 -14.65 -29.48 1.11
C SER A 189 -14.06 -28.06 1.01
N GLN A 190 -14.87 -27.09 0.60
CA GLN A 190 -14.52 -25.68 0.57
C GLN A 190 -15.55 -24.92 1.39
N LEU A 191 -15.12 -23.86 2.09
CA LEU A 191 -16.06 -22.86 2.56
C LEU A 191 -16.90 -22.43 1.35
N PRO A 192 -18.23 -22.49 1.43
CA PRO A 192 -19.05 -22.19 0.28
C PRO A 192 -18.68 -20.79 -0.21
N PRO A 193 -18.51 -20.59 -1.54
CA PRO A 193 -18.24 -19.26 -2.06
C PRO A 193 -19.38 -18.32 -1.66
N PRO A 194 -19.11 -17.02 -1.53
CA PRO A 194 -20.14 -16.06 -1.17
C PRO A 194 -21.22 -16.06 -2.25
N PRO A 195 -22.47 -15.77 -1.90
CA PRO A 195 -23.51 -15.65 -2.91
C PRO A 195 -23.20 -14.57 -3.94
N GLU A 196 -23.79 -14.71 -5.13
CA GLU A 196 -23.66 -13.70 -6.17
C GLU A 196 -24.13 -12.33 -5.67
N ARG A 197 -23.33 -11.31 -6.01
CA ARG A 197 -23.62 -9.90 -5.73
C ARG A 197 -24.84 -9.45 -6.52
N LEU A 198 -25.41 -8.30 -6.15
CA LEU A 198 -26.45 -7.69 -6.98
C LEU A 198 -25.84 -7.23 -8.31
N SER A 199 -24.64 -6.64 -8.30
CA SER A 199 -23.89 -6.21 -9.48
C SER A 199 -23.79 -7.28 -10.57
N SER A 200 -23.50 -8.53 -10.21
CA SER A 200 -23.42 -9.67 -11.14
C SER A 200 -24.73 -9.97 -11.88
N ARG A 201 -25.87 -9.53 -11.34
CA ARG A 201 -27.22 -9.74 -11.89
C ARG A 201 -27.72 -8.53 -12.69
N LEU A 202 -26.97 -7.44 -12.74
CA LEU A 202 -27.37 -6.21 -13.42
C LEU A 202 -26.88 -6.20 -14.88
N PRO A 203 -27.79 -6.10 -15.86
CA PRO A 203 -27.39 -5.90 -17.25
C PRO A 203 -26.60 -4.60 -17.42
N GLY A 204 -25.46 -4.66 -18.11
CA GLY A 204 -24.65 -3.49 -18.42
C GLY A 204 -23.84 -2.91 -17.25
N TYR A 205 -23.75 -3.61 -16.12
CA TYR A 205 -22.92 -3.19 -14.98
C TYR A 205 -21.44 -2.98 -15.37
N PRO A 206 -20.78 -1.91 -14.87
CA PRO A 206 -21.28 -0.94 -13.90
C PRO A 206 -22.14 0.21 -14.48
N GLY A 207 -22.33 0.24 -15.80
CA GLY A 207 -23.08 1.27 -16.52
C GLY A 207 -22.38 2.62 -16.50
N PHE A 208 -22.70 3.52 -17.42
CA PHE A 208 -22.15 4.88 -17.40
C PHE A 208 -23.20 5.87 -16.94
N ARG A 209 -22.83 6.79 -16.05
CA ARG A 209 -23.70 7.87 -15.62
C ARG A 209 -23.81 8.89 -16.75
N GLN A 210 -25.02 9.13 -17.23
CA GLN A 210 -25.25 10.17 -18.23
C GLN A 210 -24.93 11.55 -17.65
N ARG A 211 -24.22 12.34 -18.43
CA ARG A 211 -23.93 13.76 -18.19
C ARG A 211 -24.73 14.61 -19.14
N SER A 212 -25.12 15.79 -18.67
CA SER A 212 -25.55 16.87 -19.56
C SER A 212 -24.36 17.42 -20.36
N GLU A 213 -24.66 18.14 -21.44
CA GLU A 213 -23.64 18.87 -22.21
C GLU A 213 -22.87 19.85 -21.30
N LEU A 214 -23.58 20.60 -20.45
CA LEU A 214 -22.97 21.51 -19.47
C LEU A 214 -22.02 20.80 -18.49
N GLU A 215 -22.41 19.62 -17.97
CA GLU A 215 -21.55 18.83 -17.08
C GLU A 215 -20.30 18.33 -17.81
N THR A 216 -20.44 17.92 -19.07
CA THR A 216 -19.34 17.47 -19.92
C THR A 216 -18.37 18.60 -20.22
N ASP A 217 -18.87 19.78 -20.60
CA ASP A 217 -18.05 20.96 -20.89
C ASP A 217 -17.28 21.39 -19.63
N VAL A 218 -17.96 21.48 -18.48
CA VAL A 218 -17.32 21.84 -17.21
C VAL A 218 -16.27 20.81 -16.79
N LYS A 219 -16.51 19.52 -17.02
CA LYS A 219 -15.54 18.44 -16.74
C LYS A 219 -14.27 18.60 -17.59
N ILE A 220 -14.43 18.80 -18.90
CA ILE A 220 -13.31 19.02 -19.84
C ILE A 220 -12.49 20.23 -19.41
N LEU A 221 -13.16 21.34 -19.08
CA LEU A 221 -12.47 22.53 -18.60
C LEU A 221 -11.74 22.23 -17.28
N ALA A 222 -12.40 21.60 -16.31
CA ALA A 222 -11.78 21.30 -15.03
C ALA A 222 -10.54 20.40 -15.14
N GLU A 223 -10.53 19.43 -16.05
CA GLU A 223 -9.36 18.59 -16.31
C GLU A 223 -8.21 19.42 -16.88
N LEU A 224 -8.48 20.26 -17.89
CA LEU A 224 -7.50 21.17 -18.48
C LEU A 224 -6.94 22.17 -17.43
N PHE A 225 -7.79 22.68 -16.52
CA PHE A 225 -7.39 23.70 -15.55
C PHE A 225 -6.79 23.13 -14.25
N LEU A 226 -7.23 21.98 -13.75
CA LEU A 226 -6.81 21.48 -12.44
C LEU A 226 -5.77 20.34 -12.53
N LEU A 227 -5.77 19.56 -13.62
CA LEU A 227 -4.80 18.48 -13.86
C LEU A 227 -3.71 18.89 -14.85
N ASP A 228 -4.07 19.50 -15.98
CA ASP A 228 -3.11 19.80 -17.08
C ASP A 228 -2.26 21.07 -16.88
N LEU A 229 -2.52 21.87 -15.83
CA LEU A 229 -1.54 22.86 -15.33
C LEU A 229 -0.23 22.21 -14.81
N ILE A 230 -0.13 20.87 -14.87
CA ILE A 230 1.02 20.06 -14.46
C ILE A 230 1.59 19.30 -15.67
N GLN A 231 1.53 19.84 -16.89
CA GLN A 231 2.53 19.45 -17.88
C GLN A 231 3.85 20.10 -17.49
N GLU A 232 4.80 19.24 -17.10
CA GLU A 232 5.97 19.56 -16.30
C GLU A 232 6.96 20.58 -16.90
N GLU A 233 6.89 20.82 -18.20
CA GLU A 233 7.71 21.80 -18.93
C GLU A 233 7.07 23.20 -19.00
N GLU A 234 5.75 23.32 -18.75
CA GLU A 234 4.99 24.58 -18.86
C GLU A 234 4.55 25.17 -17.51
N VAL A 235 4.97 24.57 -16.38
CA VAL A 235 4.63 25.13 -15.06
C VAL A 235 5.23 26.54 -14.94
N SER A 236 4.39 27.57 -14.87
CA SER A 236 4.86 28.96 -14.80
C SER A 236 5.50 29.28 -13.44
N ASP A 237 6.40 30.26 -13.42
CA ASP A 237 6.99 30.73 -12.16
C ASP A 237 5.93 31.30 -11.21
N ASP A 238 4.88 31.92 -11.76
CA ASP A 238 3.76 32.46 -10.99
C ASP A 238 2.97 31.33 -10.32
N PHE A 239 2.75 30.22 -11.03
CA PHE A 239 2.15 29.04 -10.42
C PHE A 239 3.02 28.50 -9.27
N LEU A 240 4.34 28.40 -9.45
CA LEU A 240 5.23 27.94 -8.38
C LEU A 240 5.12 28.86 -7.16
N ARG A 241 5.19 30.19 -7.35
CA ARG A 241 5.10 31.18 -6.27
C ARG A 241 3.76 31.13 -5.53
N GLU A 242 2.65 31.03 -6.26
CA GLU A 242 1.31 31.13 -5.68
C GLU A 242 0.80 29.80 -5.12
N CYS A 243 1.05 28.70 -5.83
CA CYS A 243 0.50 27.39 -5.50
C CYS A 243 1.39 26.53 -4.60
N TYR A 244 2.69 26.85 -4.45
CA TYR A 244 3.54 26.12 -3.53
C TYR A 244 3.10 26.33 -2.07
N CYS A 245 3.00 25.23 -1.33
CA CYS A 245 2.73 25.24 0.11
C CYS A 245 4.00 24.84 0.84
N THR A 246 4.55 25.74 1.66
CA THR A 246 5.61 25.36 2.59
C THR A 246 5.07 24.29 3.56
N SER A 247 5.85 23.24 3.76
CA SER A 247 5.47 22.11 4.63
C SER A 247 4.98 22.62 5.99
N GLY A 248 3.73 22.29 6.30
CA GLY A 248 3.03 22.72 7.51
C GLY A 248 2.99 21.60 8.55
N ALA A 249 2.73 21.94 9.82
CA ALA A 249 2.49 20.95 10.86
C ALA A 249 1.45 19.92 10.37
N LEU A 250 1.73 18.62 10.59
CA LEU A 250 0.86 17.48 10.28
C LEU A 250 -0.63 17.86 10.42
N SER A 251 -1.43 17.47 9.42
CA SER A 251 -2.85 17.81 9.35
C SER A 251 -3.55 17.61 10.69
N GLN A 252 -4.40 18.57 11.05
CA GLN A 252 -5.22 18.48 12.26
C GLN A 252 -6.28 17.37 12.14
N TYR A 253 -6.56 16.90 10.92
CA TYR A 253 -7.63 15.95 10.60
C TYR A 253 -7.14 14.49 10.51
N ALA A 254 -5.86 14.21 10.74
CA ALA A 254 -5.33 12.85 10.68
C ALA A 254 -6.02 11.90 11.69
N MET A 255 -6.62 10.82 11.18
CA MET A 255 -7.34 9.81 11.98
C MET A 255 -6.46 8.74 12.62
N VAL A 256 -5.20 8.67 12.19
CA VAL A 256 -4.13 7.88 12.79
C VAL A 256 -3.37 8.79 13.76
N SER A 257 -2.86 8.24 14.86
CA SER A 257 -2.17 9.05 15.88
C SER A 257 -1.07 9.89 15.23
N LYS A 258 -0.99 11.17 15.62
CA LYS A 258 0.07 12.07 15.15
C LYS A 258 1.47 11.50 15.47
N GLU A 259 1.55 10.64 16.48
CA GLU A 259 2.76 9.95 16.90
C GLU A 259 3.21 8.89 15.89
N ILE A 260 2.30 8.11 15.29
CA ILE A 260 2.64 7.16 14.19
C ILE A 260 3.17 7.93 12.97
N LEU A 261 2.49 9.02 12.58
CA LEU A 261 2.92 9.86 11.45
C LEU A 261 4.25 10.57 11.75
N ARG A 262 4.40 11.13 12.96
CA ARG A 262 5.67 11.75 13.40
C ARG A 262 6.79 10.74 13.46
N THR A 263 6.58 9.54 13.99
CA THR A 263 7.64 8.53 14.12
C THR A 263 8.20 8.14 12.76
N ARG A 264 7.39 8.17 11.69
CA ARG A 264 7.86 7.93 10.32
C ARG A 264 8.89 8.96 9.86
N TYR A 265 8.61 10.25 10.07
CA TYR A 265 9.54 11.34 9.71
C TYR A 265 10.61 11.59 10.78
N ALA A 266 10.35 11.29 12.06
CA ALA A 266 11.27 11.46 13.18
C ALA A 266 12.33 10.34 13.23
N ALA A 267 11.95 9.08 12.99
CA ALA A 267 12.91 8.00 12.76
C ALA A 267 13.75 8.27 11.52
N ALA A 268 13.17 8.98 10.54
CA ALA A 268 13.96 9.45 9.42
C ALA A 268 15.02 10.46 9.88
N THR A 269 14.60 11.43 10.69
CA THR A 269 15.40 12.55 11.14
C THR A 269 16.51 12.17 12.15
N GLU A 270 16.23 11.31 13.12
CA GLU A 270 17.15 10.94 14.21
C GLU A 270 18.29 10.02 13.79
N ARG A 271 18.09 9.13 12.79
CA ARG A 271 19.05 8.07 12.44
C ARG A 271 20.01 8.41 11.31
N ALA A 272 19.95 9.63 10.76
CA ALA A 272 20.77 10.01 9.61
C ALA A 272 21.39 11.42 9.70
N HIS A 273 21.46 12.03 10.89
CA HIS A 273 21.95 13.41 11.05
C HIS A 273 21.25 14.37 10.06
N ILE A 274 19.93 14.22 9.92
CA ILE A 274 19.12 14.97 8.96
C ILE A 274 18.84 16.35 9.53
N GLU A 275 19.08 17.39 8.72
CA GLU A 275 18.56 18.73 9.00
C GLU A 275 17.12 18.83 8.46
N PRO A 276 16.09 19.00 9.32
CA PRO A 276 14.73 19.22 8.83
C PRO A 276 14.66 20.56 8.09
N VAL A 277 14.11 20.56 6.88
CA VAL A 277 13.86 21.81 6.11
C VAL A 277 12.95 22.77 6.90
N SER A 278 12.11 22.26 7.80
CA SER A 278 11.13 23.06 8.55
C SER A 278 11.57 23.55 9.94
N SER A 279 12.74 23.10 10.46
CA SER A 279 13.10 23.32 11.88
C SER A 279 14.06 24.50 12.13
N LYS A 280 13.68 25.72 11.77
CA LYS A 280 14.17 26.95 12.44
C LYS A 280 13.01 27.88 12.78
N ARG A 281 12.06 27.36 13.58
CA ARG A 281 10.83 28.06 13.98
C ARG A 281 10.91 28.87 15.28
N THR A 282 12.06 28.95 15.95
CA THR A 282 12.21 29.69 17.22
C THR A 282 13.08 30.93 17.07
N ALA A 283 12.55 31.97 16.42
CA ALA A 283 12.96 33.36 16.66
C ALA A 283 11.89 34.32 16.11
N LYS A 284 11.60 35.36 16.89
CA LYS A 284 10.66 36.50 16.71
C LYS A 284 10.42 36.93 15.24
N PRO A 285 9.25 37.54 14.91
CA PRO A 285 8.85 37.81 13.54
C PRO A 285 9.75 38.88 12.90
N GLN A 286 10.75 38.44 12.14
CA GLN A 286 11.40 39.21 11.09
C GLN A 286 10.75 38.86 9.74
N LYS A 287 10.79 39.82 8.80
CA LYS A 287 10.12 39.78 7.49
C LYS A 287 10.36 38.45 6.76
N ARG A 288 9.28 37.87 6.23
CA ARG A 288 9.21 36.55 5.55
C ARG A 288 10.29 36.30 4.49
N GLY A 289 10.74 37.32 3.74
CA GLY A 289 11.65 37.15 2.61
C GLY A 289 13.14 36.90 2.93
N GLU A 290 13.62 37.21 4.14
CA GLU A 290 15.06 37.01 4.49
C GLU A 290 15.37 35.63 5.07
N LYS A 291 14.36 34.91 5.60
CA LYS A 291 14.54 33.59 6.23
C LYS A 291 14.66 32.46 5.21
N ASP A 292 13.85 32.49 4.14
CA ASP A 292 13.85 31.44 3.11
C ASP A 292 15.16 31.48 2.29
N ARG A 293 15.66 32.68 1.96
CA ARG A 293 16.96 32.89 1.29
C ARG A 293 18.17 32.27 2.03
N ARG A 294 18.15 32.23 3.37
CA ARG A 294 19.24 31.62 4.16
C ARG A 294 19.22 30.08 4.11
N LEU A 295 18.03 29.46 4.08
CA LEU A 295 17.88 28.01 3.92
C LEU A 295 18.31 27.56 2.52
N SER A 296 17.96 28.32 1.48
CA SER A 296 18.40 28.05 0.09
C SER A 296 19.91 28.17 -0.07
N GLY A 297 20.53 29.15 0.60
CA GLY A 297 21.98 29.30 0.65
C GLY A 297 22.68 28.13 1.34
N ASP A 298 22.17 27.65 2.49
CA ASP A 298 22.70 26.48 3.20
C ASP A 298 22.53 25.18 2.38
N LEU A 299 21.40 25.01 1.69
CA LEU A 299 21.10 23.87 0.80
C LEU A 299 22.02 23.83 -0.43
N LEU A 300 22.28 24.96 -1.07
CA LEU A 300 23.19 25.02 -2.20
C LEU A 300 24.66 24.92 -1.78
N ALA A 301 25.05 25.58 -0.68
CA ALA A 301 26.40 25.43 -0.12
C ALA A 301 26.69 23.97 0.29
N SER A 302 25.66 23.24 0.71
CA SER A 302 25.77 21.80 0.97
C SER A 302 25.72 20.94 -0.30
N ALA A 303 25.00 21.35 -1.34
CA ALA A 303 25.01 20.68 -2.65
C ALA A 303 26.35 20.84 -3.40
N LEU A 304 27.14 21.87 -3.09
CA LEU A 304 28.52 22.05 -3.58
C LEU A 304 29.52 21.06 -2.94
N THR A 305 29.08 20.23 -1.99
CA THR A 305 29.89 19.11 -1.47
C THR A 305 29.76 17.88 -2.37
N ARG A 306 30.83 17.07 -2.50
CA ARG A 306 30.88 15.85 -3.36
C ARG A 306 30.02 14.68 -2.86
N ARG A 307 28.78 14.94 -2.46
CA ARG A 307 27.82 13.96 -1.96
C ARG A 307 26.44 14.29 -2.53
N PRO A 308 25.61 13.30 -2.88
CA PRO A 308 24.29 13.57 -3.41
C PRO A 308 23.36 14.07 -2.30
N LEU A 309 22.39 14.89 -2.70
CA LEU A 309 21.31 15.38 -1.87
C LEU A 309 20.05 14.56 -2.15
N ILE A 310 19.58 13.83 -1.13
CA ILE A 310 18.41 12.97 -1.22
C ILE A 310 17.19 13.67 -0.62
N LEU A 311 16.11 13.75 -1.40
CA LEU A 311 14.78 14.12 -0.94
C LEU A 311 13.98 12.87 -0.58
N LEU A 312 13.73 12.67 0.72
CA LEU A 312 12.88 11.60 1.21
C LEU A 312 11.44 12.06 1.37
N GLY A 313 10.51 11.30 0.82
CA GLY A 313 9.07 11.53 0.98
C GLY A 313 8.26 10.44 0.29
N ASP A 314 7.00 10.28 0.67
CA ASP A 314 6.13 9.32 -0.01
C ASP A 314 5.80 9.73 -1.44
N VAL A 315 5.27 8.78 -2.19
CA VAL A 315 4.73 9.04 -3.53
C VAL A 315 3.59 10.06 -3.42
N GLY A 316 3.66 11.12 -4.21
CA GLY A 316 2.60 12.14 -4.31
C GLY A 316 2.62 13.21 -3.22
N VAL A 317 3.64 13.30 -2.36
CA VAL A 317 3.74 14.35 -1.32
C VAL A 317 4.15 15.72 -1.86
N GLY A 318 4.59 15.80 -3.13
CA GLY A 318 4.98 17.04 -3.79
C GLY A 318 6.49 17.27 -3.97
N LYS A 319 7.31 16.21 -3.99
CA LYS A 319 8.78 16.30 -4.20
C LYS A 319 9.17 17.03 -5.49
N THR A 320 8.51 16.74 -6.61
CA THR A 320 8.71 17.44 -7.89
C THR A 320 8.40 18.93 -7.80
N ILE A 321 7.29 19.30 -7.19
CA ILE A 321 6.91 20.71 -7.02
C ILE A 321 7.89 21.43 -6.08
N PHE A 322 8.36 20.73 -5.02
CA PHE A 322 9.43 21.24 -4.16
C PHE A 322 10.71 21.50 -4.94
N LEU A 323 11.18 20.54 -5.75
CA LEU A 323 12.39 20.69 -6.57
C LEU A 323 12.26 21.88 -7.53
N LYS A 324 11.15 21.99 -8.26
CA LYS A 324 10.93 23.08 -9.20
C LYS A 324 10.84 24.44 -8.51
N HIS A 325 10.10 24.54 -7.40
CA HIS A 325 10.04 25.76 -6.60
C HIS A 325 11.42 26.15 -6.08
N PHE A 326 12.17 25.17 -5.56
CA PHE A 326 13.52 25.40 -5.07
C PHE A 326 14.41 25.96 -6.17
N LEU A 327 14.49 25.28 -7.31
CA LEU A 327 15.39 25.65 -8.41
C LEU A 327 15.01 26.98 -9.08
N ARG A 328 13.71 27.21 -9.32
CA ARG A 328 13.22 28.35 -10.14
C ARG A 328 12.76 29.56 -9.34
N VAL A 329 12.53 29.42 -8.03
CA VAL A 329 12.04 30.51 -7.19
C VAL A 329 13.01 30.78 -6.04
N ASP A 330 13.31 29.78 -5.22
CA ASP A 330 14.10 30.00 -3.99
C ASP A 330 15.61 30.18 -4.26
N ALA A 331 16.12 29.47 -5.26
CA ALA A 331 17.52 29.40 -5.62
C ALA A 331 17.84 30.07 -6.97
N ALA A 332 16.87 30.71 -7.62
CA ALA A 332 17.02 31.30 -8.95
C ALA A 332 18.25 32.23 -9.03
N ASP A 333 18.38 33.16 -8.08
CA ASP A 333 19.52 34.10 -8.01
C ASP A 333 20.88 33.40 -7.83
N LEU A 334 20.89 32.24 -7.16
CA LEU A 334 22.11 31.49 -6.87
C LEU A 334 22.50 30.54 -8.01
N LEU A 335 21.54 30.19 -8.85
CA LEU A 335 21.69 29.28 -9.99
C LEU A 335 21.76 30.04 -11.33
N GLU A 336 21.84 31.37 -11.31
CA GLU A 336 21.91 32.21 -12.52
C GLU A 336 23.05 31.80 -13.47
N ASN A 337 24.19 31.34 -12.91
CA ASN A 337 25.34 30.83 -13.66
C ASN A 337 25.48 29.30 -13.59
N ALA A 338 24.36 28.58 -13.48
CA ALA A 338 24.33 27.12 -13.47
C ALA A 338 23.47 26.56 -14.61
N SER A 339 23.85 25.39 -15.13
CA SER A 339 22.99 24.62 -16.06
C SER A 339 22.41 23.41 -15.33
N ILE A 340 21.12 23.15 -15.54
CA ILE A 340 20.33 22.15 -14.82
C ILE A 340 19.98 21.02 -15.76
N PHE A 341 20.55 19.84 -15.50
CA PHE A 341 20.20 18.60 -16.19
C PHE A 341 19.06 17.93 -15.41
N TYR A 342 17.85 17.94 -15.98
CA TYR A 342 16.66 17.41 -15.32
C TYR A 342 16.22 16.10 -15.96
N ILE A 343 16.13 15.04 -15.17
CA ILE A 343 15.69 13.72 -15.60
C ILE A 343 14.45 13.31 -14.80
N ASP A 344 13.36 13.05 -15.51
CA ASP A 344 12.11 12.54 -14.95
C ASP A 344 11.91 11.07 -15.33
N PHE A 345 12.13 10.18 -14.37
CA PHE A 345 11.99 8.75 -14.57
C PHE A 345 10.53 8.29 -14.77
N LEU A 346 9.53 9.15 -14.60
CA LEU A 346 8.14 8.83 -14.94
C LEU A 346 7.90 8.83 -16.46
N ARG A 347 8.63 9.69 -17.21
CA ARG A 347 8.48 9.87 -18.66
C ARG A 347 9.42 8.97 -19.47
N GLU A 348 10.58 8.64 -18.91
CA GLU A 348 11.66 7.94 -19.60
C GLU A 348 11.66 6.42 -19.37
N SER A 349 10.50 5.84 -19.06
CA SER A 349 10.34 4.43 -18.68
C SER A 349 10.73 3.42 -19.76
N ALA A 350 10.91 3.86 -21.01
CA ALA A 350 11.36 3.01 -22.12
C ALA A 350 12.89 2.81 -22.19
N LEU A 351 13.68 3.54 -21.39
CA LEU A 351 15.16 3.54 -21.42
C LEU A 351 15.81 3.05 -20.10
N LEU A 352 15.05 2.36 -19.25
CA LEU A 352 15.45 1.98 -17.88
C LEU A 352 16.65 1.02 -17.81
N ASP A 353 17.02 0.36 -18.92
CA ASP A 353 18.09 -0.63 -18.95
C ASP A 353 19.50 0.00 -18.85
N ASP A 354 19.70 1.23 -19.33
CA ASP A 354 20.98 1.96 -19.21
C ASP A 354 20.81 3.42 -18.78
N VAL A 355 20.53 3.61 -17.49
CA VAL A 355 20.44 4.91 -16.81
C VAL A 355 21.66 5.80 -17.06
N ARG A 356 22.86 5.23 -17.26
CA ARG A 356 24.07 6.05 -17.48
C ARG A 356 24.06 6.70 -18.85
N GLN A 357 23.65 5.97 -19.88
CA GLN A 357 23.53 6.51 -21.23
C GLN A 357 22.44 7.57 -21.30
N LEU A 358 21.34 7.36 -20.58
CA LEU A 358 20.27 8.35 -20.47
C LEU A 358 20.79 9.69 -19.93
N ILE A 359 21.54 9.65 -18.82
CA ILE A 359 22.16 10.85 -18.22
C ILE A 359 23.09 11.54 -19.23
N VAL A 360 23.92 10.79 -19.95
CA VAL A 360 24.83 11.33 -20.99
C VAL A 360 24.04 12.05 -22.07
N ASN A 361 23.01 11.41 -22.62
CA ASN A 361 22.19 11.98 -23.68
C ASN A 361 21.49 13.27 -23.22
N THR A 362 20.92 13.28 -22.01
CA THR A 362 20.29 14.47 -21.43
C THR A 362 21.28 15.61 -21.23
N ILE A 363 22.51 15.32 -20.76
CA ILE A 363 23.55 16.35 -20.61
C ILE A 363 23.92 16.92 -21.98
N GLU A 364 24.19 16.06 -22.97
CA GLU A 364 24.54 16.50 -24.32
C GLU A 364 23.46 17.40 -24.92
N SER A 365 22.19 16.98 -24.88
CA SER A 365 21.08 17.77 -25.43
C SER A 365 20.90 19.10 -24.69
N THR A 366 21.10 19.12 -23.37
CA THR A 366 20.94 20.35 -22.57
C THR A 366 22.06 21.34 -22.88
N LEU A 367 23.32 20.87 -22.98
CA LEU A 367 24.46 21.72 -23.35
C LEU A 367 24.29 22.34 -24.74
N GLU A 368 23.74 21.59 -25.70
CA GLU A 368 23.46 22.08 -27.04
C GLU A 368 22.30 23.11 -27.02
N ASN A 369 21.17 22.78 -26.42
CA ASN A 369 19.96 23.61 -26.46
C ASN A 369 20.05 24.88 -25.59
N GLU A 370 20.63 24.79 -24.38
CA GLU A 370 20.69 25.92 -23.44
C GLU A 370 21.95 26.79 -23.64
N LEU A 371 23.10 26.16 -23.89
CA LEU A 371 24.39 26.84 -23.93
C LEU A 371 24.98 26.97 -25.35
N GLY A 372 24.37 26.33 -26.36
CA GLY A 372 24.88 26.30 -27.73
C GLY A 372 26.24 25.58 -27.83
N ILE A 373 26.52 24.62 -26.93
CA ILE A 373 27.80 23.92 -26.87
C ILE A 373 27.65 22.52 -27.46
N GLU A 374 28.17 22.31 -28.66
CA GLU A 374 28.32 20.97 -29.24
C GLU A 374 29.64 20.35 -28.76
N ILE A 375 29.58 19.46 -27.76
CA ILE A 375 30.78 18.90 -27.14
C ILE A 375 31.61 18.00 -28.09
N LYS A 376 30.99 17.52 -29.17
CA LYS A 376 31.63 16.70 -30.21
C LYS A 376 32.26 17.54 -31.33
N GLU A 377 32.14 18.86 -31.29
CA GLU A 377 32.74 19.76 -32.29
C GLU A 377 34.28 19.67 -32.26
N ALA A 378 34.90 19.61 -33.44
CA ALA A 378 36.34 19.38 -33.59
C ALA A 378 37.24 20.38 -32.82
N ASN A 379 36.83 21.64 -32.70
CA ASN A 379 37.58 22.64 -31.93
C ASN A 379 37.43 22.42 -30.43
N PHE A 380 36.22 22.13 -29.97
CA PHE A 380 35.92 21.86 -28.57
C PHE A 380 36.66 20.60 -28.09
N VAL A 381 36.57 19.50 -28.84
CA VAL A 381 37.28 18.25 -28.54
C VAL A 381 38.79 18.48 -28.39
N ARG A 382 39.40 19.26 -29.28
CA ARG A 382 40.82 19.62 -29.17
C ARG A 382 41.13 20.46 -27.93
N ALA A 383 40.23 21.36 -27.55
CA ALA A 383 40.39 22.17 -26.34
C ALA A 383 40.34 21.29 -25.07
N VAL A 384 39.39 20.36 -25.00
CA VAL A 384 39.23 19.40 -23.89
C VAL A 384 40.46 18.50 -23.75
N TYR A 385 40.95 17.94 -24.85
CA TYR A 385 42.08 16.99 -24.87
C TYR A 385 43.43 17.64 -25.19
N ASN A 386 43.58 18.95 -24.97
CA ASN A 386 44.81 19.67 -25.27
C ASN A 386 46.04 19.06 -24.55
N LYS A 387 45.85 18.51 -23.33
CA LYS A 387 46.92 17.85 -22.59
C LYS A 387 47.41 16.58 -23.29
N GLU A 388 46.49 15.76 -23.78
CA GLU A 388 46.76 14.53 -24.53
C GLU A 388 47.41 14.84 -25.86
N ILE A 389 46.92 15.83 -26.61
CA ILE A 389 47.51 16.31 -27.87
C ILE A 389 48.97 16.74 -27.64
N ASN A 390 49.24 17.52 -26.59
CA ASN A 390 50.60 17.95 -26.27
C ASN A 390 51.52 16.80 -25.85
N LYS A 391 50.98 15.74 -25.24
CA LYS A 391 51.73 14.51 -24.96
C LYS A 391 52.00 13.74 -26.24
N PHE A 392 51.01 13.64 -27.14
CA PHE A 392 51.14 12.97 -28.43
C PHE A 392 52.22 13.63 -29.30
N LYS A 393 52.27 14.96 -29.34
CA LYS A 393 53.34 15.75 -30.00
C LYS A 393 54.75 15.47 -29.46
N LYS A 394 54.87 15.04 -28.20
CA LYS A 394 56.15 14.67 -27.57
C LYS A 394 56.47 13.18 -27.67
N GLY A 395 55.52 12.37 -28.16
CA GLY A 395 55.62 10.93 -28.27
C GLY A 395 56.40 10.46 -29.50
N ILE A 396 56.33 9.16 -29.76
CA ILE A 396 57.04 8.46 -30.85
C ILE A 396 56.77 9.14 -32.20
N ASP A 397 55.50 9.41 -32.48
CA ASP A 397 55.05 10.01 -33.73
C ASP A 397 55.16 11.54 -33.77
N GLY A 398 55.63 12.17 -32.68
CA GLY A 398 55.74 13.63 -32.57
C GLY A 398 56.65 14.26 -33.63
N SER A 399 57.67 13.52 -34.09
CA SER A 399 58.56 13.97 -35.17
C SER A 399 57.82 14.18 -36.51
N LEU A 400 56.71 13.47 -36.73
CA LEU A 400 55.90 13.55 -37.94
C LEU A 400 55.21 14.91 -38.10
N GLU A 401 55.01 15.67 -37.02
CA GLU A 401 54.41 17.02 -37.09
C GLU A 401 55.19 17.94 -38.05
N LYS A 402 56.52 17.74 -38.17
CA LYS A 402 57.40 18.50 -39.07
C LYS A 402 57.79 17.72 -40.32
N THR A 403 57.94 16.40 -40.23
CA THR A 403 58.45 15.57 -41.36
C THR A 403 57.36 15.06 -42.29
N ASP A 404 56.14 14.84 -41.80
CA ASP A 404 54.97 14.39 -42.57
C ASP A 404 53.65 14.88 -41.92
N PRO A 405 53.31 16.18 -42.08
CA PRO A 405 52.16 16.79 -41.41
C PRO A 405 50.81 16.12 -41.71
N PRO A 406 50.51 15.68 -42.96
CA PRO A 406 49.26 14.96 -43.25
C PRO A 406 49.13 13.65 -42.47
N ARG A 407 50.21 12.88 -42.35
CA ARG A 407 50.21 11.61 -41.60
C ARG A 407 50.09 11.84 -40.10
N PHE A 408 50.76 12.86 -39.56
CA PHE A 408 50.59 13.27 -38.17
C PHE A 408 49.13 13.62 -37.85
N ALA A 409 48.47 14.41 -38.72
CA ALA A 409 47.08 14.80 -38.56
C ALA A 409 46.10 13.61 -38.62
N ALA A 410 46.42 12.57 -39.40
CA ALA A 410 45.63 11.34 -39.44
C ALA A 410 45.71 10.57 -38.11
N LEU A 411 46.93 10.39 -37.56
CA LEU A 411 47.14 9.70 -36.30
C LEU A 411 46.57 10.48 -35.09
N GLU A 412 46.69 11.81 -35.08
CA GLU A 412 46.03 12.67 -34.08
C GLU A 412 44.51 12.45 -34.11
N ARG A 413 43.90 12.40 -35.31
CA ARG A 413 42.46 12.17 -35.46
C ARG A 413 42.06 10.80 -34.94
N GLU A 414 42.81 9.74 -35.26
CA GLU A 414 42.55 8.40 -34.73
C GLU A 414 42.61 8.35 -33.20
N MET A 415 43.60 9.00 -32.60
CA MET A 415 43.70 9.14 -31.14
C MET A 415 42.46 9.86 -30.56
N LEU A 416 42.01 10.95 -31.18
CA LEU A 416 40.83 11.69 -30.71
C LEU A 416 39.54 10.86 -30.87
N ILE A 417 39.37 10.11 -31.96
CA ILE A 417 38.24 9.19 -32.15
C ILE A 417 38.23 8.10 -31.05
N ALA A 418 39.40 7.55 -30.70
CA ALA A 418 39.51 6.57 -29.63
C ALA A 418 39.14 7.15 -28.26
N LEU A 419 39.45 8.43 -28.00
CA LEU A 419 39.04 9.12 -26.78
C LEU A 419 37.53 9.40 -26.75
N LEU A 420 36.93 9.76 -27.89
CA LEU A 420 35.49 10.00 -28.04
C LEU A 420 34.65 8.72 -27.91
N ALA A 421 35.23 7.55 -28.19
CA ALA A 421 34.53 6.26 -28.05
C ALA A 421 34.11 5.95 -26.59
N ASN A 422 34.71 6.61 -25.60
CA ASN A 422 34.26 6.57 -24.21
C ASN A 422 33.41 7.81 -23.89
N GLU A 423 32.13 7.74 -24.23
CA GLU A 423 31.20 8.87 -24.14
C GLU A 423 31.09 9.42 -22.71
N LEU A 424 30.97 8.55 -21.70
CA LEU A 424 30.91 8.94 -20.29
C LEU A 424 32.12 9.80 -19.89
N GLU A 425 33.33 9.34 -20.23
CA GLU A 425 34.55 10.07 -19.91
C GLU A 425 34.67 11.38 -20.71
N HIS A 426 34.20 11.38 -21.95
CA HIS A 426 34.18 12.59 -22.78
C HIS A 426 33.25 13.66 -22.22
N VAL A 427 32.01 13.31 -21.85
CA VAL A 427 31.07 14.25 -21.22
C VAL A 427 31.64 14.77 -19.90
N ARG A 428 32.17 13.90 -19.04
CA ARG A 428 32.79 14.30 -17.77
C ARG A 428 33.87 15.37 -17.96
N ARG A 429 34.81 15.14 -18.89
CA ARG A 429 35.89 16.09 -19.20
C ARG A 429 35.38 17.36 -19.86
N SER A 430 34.32 17.26 -20.66
CA SER A 430 33.66 18.41 -21.29
C SER A 430 33.08 19.35 -20.23
N LEU A 431 32.38 18.80 -19.22
CA LEU A 431 31.89 19.58 -18.08
C LEU A 431 33.03 20.20 -17.28
N GLU A 432 34.13 19.48 -17.02
CA GLU A 432 35.32 20.04 -16.35
C GLU A 432 35.90 21.23 -17.12
N HIS A 433 36.00 21.10 -18.46
CA HIS A 433 36.49 22.14 -19.33
C HIS A 433 35.57 23.37 -19.33
N ILE A 434 34.25 23.17 -19.45
CA ILE A 434 33.26 24.25 -19.46
C ILE A 434 33.27 24.98 -18.10
N ARG A 435 33.30 24.25 -16.99
CA ARG A 435 33.40 24.85 -15.65
C ARG A 435 34.66 25.70 -15.52
N ALA A 436 35.81 25.17 -15.95
CA ALA A 436 37.09 25.87 -15.86
C ALA A 436 37.18 27.11 -16.76
N THR A 437 36.53 27.11 -17.92
CA THR A 437 36.63 28.18 -18.93
C THR A 437 35.52 29.21 -18.85
N ARG A 438 34.29 28.78 -18.52
CA ARG A 438 33.10 29.65 -18.48
C ARG A 438 32.60 29.91 -17.05
N GLY A 439 33.11 29.21 -16.04
CA GLY A 439 32.68 29.38 -14.64
C GLY A 439 31.26 28.87 -14.37
N ILE A 440 30.70 28.05 -15.27
CA ILE A 440 29.35 27.51 -15.16
C ILE A 440 29.38 26.32 -14.19
N GLU A 441 28.45 26.31 -13.24
CA GLU A 441 28.21 25.17 -12.35
C GLU A 441 27.12 24.25 -12.93
N PHE A 442 27.10 22.99 -12.51
CA PHE A 442 26.18 21.99 -13.07
C PHE A 442 25.38 21.28 -11.99
N VAL A 443 24.08 21.14 -12.22
CA VAL A 443 23.15 20.47 -11.31
C VAL A 443 22.47 19.33 -12.05
N LEU A 444 22.51 18.12 -11.50
CA LEU A 444 21.80 16.94 -12.02
C LEU A 444 20.62 16.61 -11.09
N ILE A 445 19.41 16.61 -11.62
CA ILE A 445 18.18 16.26 -10.91
C ILE A 445 17.69 14.90 -11.41
N LEU A 446 17.56 13.95 -10.49
CA LEU A 446 17.01 12.61 -10.73
C LEU A 446 15.67 12.50 -9.99
N ASP A 447 14.56 12.80 -10.66
CA ASP A 447 13.23 12.87 -10.02
C ASP A 447 12.32 11.66 -10.34
N ASN A 448 11.26 11.47 -9.53
CA ASN A 448 10.29 10.38 -9.62
C ASN A 448 10.88 8.96 -9.59
N ILE A 449 12.06 8.77 -9.00
CA ILE A 449 12.66 7.43 -8.83
C ILE A 449 11.79 6.55 -7.93
N ASP A 450 11.08 7.15 -6.97
CA ASP A 450 10.20 6.47 -6.01
C ASP A 450 8.92 5.87 -6.60
N HIS A 451 8.68 6.08 -7.89
CA HIS A 451 7.61 5.42 -8.65
C HIS A 451 8.01 4.04 -9.19
N HIS A 452 9.28 3.68 -9.10
CA HIS A 452 9.84 2.42 -9.59
C HIS A 452 10.12 1.43 -8.45
N GLU A 453 10.42 0.19 -8.82
CA GLU A 453 10.74 -0.88 -7.87
C GLU A 453 12.01 -0.57 -7.04
N ASP A 454 12.11 -1.16 -5.85
CA ASP A 454 13.22 -0.92 -4.91
C ASP A 454 14.59 -1.19 -5.54
N ALA A 455 14.71 -2.24 -6.37
CA ALA A 455 15.95 -2.59 -7.06
C ALA A 455 16.41 -1.51 -8.06
N PHE A 456 15.46 -0.85 -8.73
CA PHE A 456 15.76 0.27 -9.62
C PHE A 456 16.19 1.51 -8.84
N GLN A 457 15.47 1.83 -7.76
CA GLN A 457 15.81 2.93 -6.86
C GLN A 457 17.24 2.79 -6.31
N GLU A 458 17.64 1.60 -5.88
CA GLU A 458 19.00 1.32 -5.43
C GLU A 458 20.05 1.54 -6.53
N ARG A 459 19.77 1.09 -7.75
CA ARG A 459 20.67 1.25 -8.90
C ARG A 459 20.91 2.73 -9.22
N VAL A 460 19.83 3.52 -9.31
CA VAL A 460 19.93 4.97 -9.59
C VAL A 460 20.66 5.68 -8.46
N PHE A 461 20.45 5.27 -7.20
CA PHE A 461 21.20 5.80 -6.08
C PHE A 461 22.72 5.61 -6.22
N VAL A 462 23.17 4.39 -6.51
CA VAL A 462 24.60 4.08 -6.69
C VAL A 462 25.20 4.89 -7.83
N ILE A 463 24.46 5.04 -8.93
CA ILE A 463 24.86 5.86 -10.07
C ILE A 463 25.00 7.33 -9.63
N GLY A 464 23.94 7.92 -9.05
CA GLY A 464 23.95 9.32 -8.60
C GLY A 464 25.08 9.62 -7.61
N GLN A 465 25.37 8.70 -6.69
CA GLN A 465 26.52 8.80 -5.79
C GLN A 465 27.84 8.87 -6.56
N SER A 466 28.07 7.96 -7.51
CA SER A 466 29.28 7.94 -8.34
C SER A 466 29.48 9.24 -9.10
N PHE A 467 28.40 9.78 -9.71
CA PHE A 467 28.44 11.07 -10.39
C PHE A 467 28.80 12.20 -9.43
N SER A 468 28.18 12.29 -8.26
CA SER A 468 28.47 13.35 -7.28
C SER A 468 29.92 13.35 -6.76
N GLU A 469 30.60 12.20 -6.78
CA GLU A 469 31.99 12.07 -6.31
C GLU A 469 33.03 12.33 -7.41
N THR A 470 32.71 11.91 -8.64
CA THR A 470 33.69 11.82 -9.74
C THR A 470 33.47 12.86 -10.85
N TRP A 471 32.27 13.45 -10.94
CA TRP A 471 31.93 14.45 -11.95
C TRP A 471 31.79 15.84 -11.31
N PRO A 472 31.97 16.93 -12.07
CA PRO A 472 31.80 18.29 -11.57
C PRO A 472 30.32 18.69 -11.52
N VAL A 473 29.46 17.85 -10.95
CA VAL A 473 28.00 18.06 -10.88
C VAL A 473 27.47 17.89 -9.47
N SER A 474 26.52 18.74 -9.07
CA SER A 474 25.75 18.56 -7.85
C SER A 474 24.53 17.70 -8.13
N VAL A 475 24.37 16.57 -7.42
CA VAL A 475 23.30 15.60 -7.69
C VAL A 475 22.18 15.72 -6.65
N PHE A 476 20.95 15.91 -7.13
CA PHE A 476 19.72 15.83 -6.35
C PHE A 476 18.93 14.60 -6.78
N MET A 477 18.35 13.90 -5.82
CA MET A 477 17.57 12.71 -6.12
C MET A 477 16.38 12.54 -5.17
N SER A 478 15.26 12.05 -5.67
CA SER A 478 14.07 11.76 -4.86
C SER A 478 13.92 10.26 -4.60
N LEU A 479 13.78 9.84 -3.33
CA LEU A 479 13.65 8.44 -2.93
C LEU A 479 12.50 8.24 -1.95
N ARG A 480 12.01 6.99 -1.85
CA ARG A 480 11.06 6.59 -0.81
C ARG A 480 11.80 6.37 0.52
N PRO A 481 11.23 6.81 1.68
CA PRO A 481 11.84 6.59 2.99
C PRO A 481 12.13 5.10 3.28
N ASP A 482 11.15 4.24 3.05
CA ASP A 482 11.24 2.82 3.42
C ASP A 482 12.34 2.09 2.62
N THR A 483 12.42 2.34 1.31
CA THR A 483 13.48 1.84 0.42
C THR A 483 14.86 2.30 0.90
N PHE A 484 15.02 3.59 1.20
CA PHE A 484 16.28 4.12 1.72
C PHE A 484 16.74 3.43 3.02
N TYR A 485 15.82 3.17 3.97
CA TYR A 485 16.17 2.52 5.24
C TYR A 485 16.47 1.03 5.10
N ALA A 486 15.72 0.32 4.26
CA ALA A 486 16.00 -1.08 3.96
C ALA A 486 17.42 -1.22 3.40
N SER A 487 17.75 -0.43 2.39
CA SER A 487 19.07 -0.45 1.78
C SER A 487 20.18 0.06 2.71
N LYS A 488 19.90 0.99 3.64
CA LYS A 488 20.88 1.44 4.66
C LYS A 488 21.16 0.37 5.72
N LYS A 489 20.21 -0.53 6.01
CA LYS A 489 20.38 -1.60 7.01
C LYS A 489 21.04 -2.86 6.44
N SER A 490 20.66 -3.26 5.23
CA SER A 490 21.03 -4.56 4.67
C SER A 490 21.53 -4.51 3.22
N GLY A 491 21.62 -3.32 2.61
CA GLY A 491 21.93 -3.15 1.19
C GLY A 491 23.21 -2.34 0.92
N SER A 492 23.36 -1.95 -0.35
CA SER A 492 24.49 -1.20 -0.92
C SER A 492 24.69 0.19 -0.29
N LEU A 493 23.65 0.72 0.36
CA LEU A 493 23.58 2.06 0.96
C LEU A 493 24.31 2.17 2.31
N THR A 494 24.76 1.06 2.91
CA THR A 494 25.48 1.01 4.19
C THR A 494 26.80 1.77 4.21
N ALA A 495 27.53 1.79 3.08
CA ALA A 495 28.86 2.40 2.98
C ALA A 495 28.83 3.92 2.75
N TYR A 496 27.66 4.48 2.40
CA TYR A 496 27.52 5.86 1.95
C TYR A 496 26.94 6.76 3.03
N GLN A 497 27.35 8.03 3.04
CA GLN A 497 26.82 9.06 3.93
C GLN A 497 26.19 10.21 3.14
N PRO A 498 25.07 9.95 2.42
CA PRO A 498 24.40 10.99 1.65
C PRO A 498 23.83 12.07 2.56
N ARG A 499 23.61 13.27 2.01
CA ARG A 499 22.84 14.31 2.71
C ARG A 499 21.36 14.08 2.45
N ILE A 500 20.55 14.14 3.49
CA ILE A 500 19.14 13.77 3.41
C ILE A 500 18.29 14.95 3.87
N PHE A 501 17.23 15.22 3.12
CA PHE A 501 16.18 16.15 3.47
C PHE A 501 14.83 15.44 3.37
N ALA A 502 14.02 15.56 4.41
CA ALA A 502 12.66 15.03 4.39
C ALA A 502 11.69 16.10 3.88
N VAL A 503 10.92 15.76 2.85
CA VAL A 503 9.80 16.56 2.36
C VAL A 503 8.54 16.05 3.06
N GLU A 504 8.08 16.82 4.05
CA GLU A 504 6.82 16.53 4.73
C GLU A 504 5.62 16.87 3.82
N PRO A 505 4.55 16.06 3.82
CA PRO A 505 3.35 16.34 3.05
C PRO A 505 2.78 17.71 3.45
N PRO A 506 2.43 18.57 2.49
CA PRO A 506 1.76 19.81 2.80
C PRO A 506 0.34 19.51 3.29
N ARG A 507 -0.29 20.51 3.90
CA ARG A 507 -1.71 20.42 4.24
C ARG A 507 -2.55 20.33 2.96
N THR A 508 -3.24 19.21 2.78
CA THR A 508 -4.06 18.91 1.60
C THR A 508 -5.06 20.02 1.29
N ASP A 509 -5.75 20.53 2.32
CA ASP A 509 -6.72 21.61 2.18
C ASP A 509 -6.10 22.92 1.66
N GLN A 510 -4.87 23.24 2.08
CA GLN A 510 -4.17 24.45 1.64
C GLN A 510 -3.73 24.36 0.19
N VAL A 511 -3.26 23.17 -0.24
CA VAL A 511 -2.89 22.96 -1.64
C VAL A 511 -4.11 23.12 -2.53
N ILE A 512 -5.22 22.45 -2.19
CA ILE A 512 -6.47 22.56 -2.95
C ILE A 512 -6.94 24.03 -3.02
N LEU A 513 -6.98 24.74 -1.89
CA LEU A 513 -7.41 26.14 -1.86
C LEU A 513 -6.54 27.05 -2.73
N LYS A 514 -5.21 26.94 -2.66
CA LYS A 514 -4.30 27.72 -3.50
C LYS A 514 -4.49 27.40 -4.98
N ARG A 515 -4.66 26.13 -5.33
CA ARG A 515 -4.91 25.69 -6.72
C ARG A 515 -6.23 26.22 -7.27
N LEU A 516 -7.31 26.12 -6.49
CA LEU A 516 -8.62 26.64 -6.90
C LEU A 516 -8.60 28.17 -7.07
N ARG A 517 -7.95 28.90 -6.16
CA ARG A 517 -7.81 30.36 -6.26
C ARG A 517 -6.95 30.78 -7.45
N PHE A 518 -5.86 30.07 -7.71
CA PHE A 518 -5.03 30.31 -8.89
C PHE A 518 -5.83 30.08 -10.17
N ALA A 519 -6.57 28.96 -10.28
CA ALA A 519 -7.42 28.67 -11.42
C ALA A 519 -8.48 29.76 -11.63
N LEU A 520 -9.14 30.21 -10.56
CA LEU A 520 -10.13 31.29 -10.60
C LEU A 520 -9.51 32.62 -11.06
N HIS A 521 -8.32 32.96 -10.55
CA HIS A 521 -7.60 34.16 -10.94
C HIS A 521 -7.20 34.15 -12.43
N GLN A 522 -6.69 33.01 -12.92
CA GLN A 522 -6.34 32.83 -14.32
C GLN A 522 -7.55 32.97 -15.24
N LEU A 523 -8.67 32.33 -14.89
CA LEU A 523 -9.93 32.45 -15.61
C LEU A 523 -10.43 33.90 -15.70
N ALA A 524 -10.41 34.62 -14.58
CA ALA A 524 -10.86 36.01 -14.51
C ALA A 524 -9.96 36.98 -15.31
N THR A 525 -8.64 36.73 -15.34
CA THR A 525 -7.67 37.64 -15.95
C THR A 525 -7.58 37.46 -17.45
N THR A 526 -7.65 36.22 -17.92
CA THR A 526 -7.34 35.89 -19.32
C THR A 526 -8.59 35.60 -20.16
N GLY A 527 -9.72 35.24 -19.55
CA GLY A 527 -10.92 34.72 -20.23
C GLY A 527 -10.69 33.42 -21.03
N ARG A 528 -9.43 33.05 -21.23
CA ARG A 528 -8.82 31.87 -21.86
C ARG A 528 -7.37 31.81 -21.42
N VAL A 529 -6.90 30.68 -20.92
CA VAL A 529 -5.45 30.48 -20.75
C VAL A 529 -4.82 30.25 -22.14
N GLU A 530 -3.62 30.78 -22.38
CA GLU A 530 -2.92 30.78 -23.68
C GLU A 530 -2.78 29.38 -24.31
N SER A 531 -2.91 28.30 -23.53
CA SER A 531 -2.83 26.89 -23.95
C SER A 531 -4.11 26.30 -24.61
N PHE A 532 -5.16 27.09 -24.88
CA PHE A 532 -6.42 26.57 -25.44
C PHE A 532 -6.39 26.31 -26.96
N PRO A 533 -6.92 25.18 -27.45
CA PRO A 533 -7.24 25.00 -28.86
C PRO A 533 -8.24 26.06 -29.34
N LYS A 534 -7.96 26.70 -30.49
CA LYS A 534 -8.88 27.66 -31.12
C LYS A 534 -10.20 26.95 -31.47
N GLY A 535 -11.27 27.17 -30.70
CA GLY A 535 -12.61 26.66 -31.03
C GLY A 535 -13.55 26.36 -29.86
N LEU A 536 -13.05 26.17 -28.63
CA LEU A 536 -13.95 26.02 -27.47
C LEU A 536 -14.57 27.37 -27.08
N ALA A 537 -15.90 27.46 -27.16
CA ALA A 537 -16.66 28.50 -26.47
C ALA A 537 -16.75 28.08 -24.99
N ILE A 538 -15.94 28.73 -24.15
CA ILE A 538 -15.88 28.44 -22.72
C ILE A 538 -17.10 29.10 -22.06
N ASP A 539 -17.94 28.31 -21.38
CA ASP A 539 -18.84 28.85 -20.37
C ASP A 539 -18.04 29.11 -19.08
N SER A 540 -17.28 30.21 -19.10
CA SER A 540 -16.37 30.61 -18.01
C SER A 540 -17.12 30.89 -16.72
N ASP A 541 -18.36 31.35 -16.84
CA ASP A 541 -19.24 31.64 -15.70
C ASP A 541 -19.57 30.35 -14.95
N SER A 542 -19.81 29.25 -15.69
CA SER A 542 -20.08 27.96 -15.08
C SER A 542 -18.89 27.42 -14.28
N LEU A 543 -17.70 27.43 -14.86
CA LEU A 543 -16.51 26.96 -14.14
C LEU A 543 -16.18 27.87 -12.95
N SER A 544 -16.36 29.19 -13.09
CA SER A 544 -16.10 30.15 -12.00
C SER A 544 -17.03 29.88 -10.81
N ALA A 545 -18.34 29.65 -11.06
CA ALA A 545 -19.29 29.28 -10.03
C ALA A 545 -18.90 27.98 -9.29
N TYR A 546 -18.36 26.99 -10.01
CA TYR A 546 -17.82 25.76 -9.39
C TYR A 546 -16.61 26.04 -8.52
N LEU A 547 -15.64 26.81 -9.02
CA LEU A 547 -14.41 27.12 -8.27
C LEU A 547 -14.72 27.91 -7.00
N GLU A 548 -15.60 28.91 -7.06
CA GLU A 548 -16.03 29.69 -5.89
C GLU A 548 -16.73 28.83 -4.84
N MET A 549 -17.69 27.99 -5.27
CA MET A 549 -18.35 27.02 -4.40
C MET A 549 -17.32 26.09 -3.73
N MET A 550 -16.33 25.60 -4.47
CA MET A 550 -15.32 24.69 -3.94
C MET A 550 -14.37 25.40 -2.97
N ILE A 551 -13.97 26.64 -3.26
CA ILE A 551 -13.16 27.45 -2.35
C ILE A 551 -13.88 27.60 -1.00
N GLU A 552 -15.15 28.03 -1.02
CA GLU A 552 -15.98 28.15 0.19
C GLU A 552 -16.10 26.81 0.95
N ALA A 553 -16.34 25.72 0.21
CA ALA A 553 -16.46 24.40 0.81
C ALA A 553 -15.16 23.98 1.53
N PHE A 554 -13.99 24.18 0.93
CA PHE A 554 -12.71 23.84 1.58
C PHE A 554 -12.32 24.84 2.68
N GLU A 555 -12.82 26.08 2.66
CA GLU A 555 -12.63 27.02 3.77
C GLU A 555 -13.43 26.60 5.01
N PHE A 556 -14.72 26.28 4.85
CA PHE A 556 -15.64 26.18 5.99
C PHE A 556 -16.15 24.77 6.31
N ASN A 557 -16.11 23.80 5.37
CA ASN A 557 -16.61 22.45 5.60
C ASN A 557 -15.52 21.53 6.18
N SER A 558 -15.50 21.37 7.50
CA SER A 558 -14.54 20.51 8.20
C SER A 558 -14.67 19.03 7.82
N ARG A 559 -15.89 18.52 7.58
CA ARG A 559 -16.11 17.12 7.20
C ARG A 559 -15.57 16.81 5.81
N LEU A 560 -15.69 17.75 4.86
CA LEU A 560 -15.10 17.64 3.52
C LEU A 560 -13.57 17.61 3.60
N LYS A 561 -12.97 18.52 4.38
CA LYS A 561 -11.52 18.52 4.64
C LYS A 561 -11.04 17.20 5.24
N GLU A 562 -11.75 16.71 6.27
CA GLU A 562 -11.45 15.43 6.92
C GLU A 562 -11.53 14.26 5.93
N LEU A 563 -12.55 14.22 5.07
CA LEU A 563 -12.74 13.20 4.04
C LEU A 563 -11.56 13.17 3.05
N VAL A 564 -11.27 14.32 2.43
CA VAL A 564 -10.26 14.41 1.37
C VAL A 564 -8.86 14.16 1.92
N ASP A 565 -8.53 14.75 3.06
CA ASP A 565 -7.22 14.61 3.70
C ASP A 565 -6.92 13.16 4.11
N ASN A 566 -7.88 12.45 4.71
CA ASN A 566 -7.65 11.06 5.10
C ASN A 566 -7.70 10.09 3.92
N LEU A 567 -8.66 10.21 2.98
CA LEU A 567 -8.75 9.30 1.84
C LEU A 567 -7.55 9.42 0.88
N SER A 568 -6.98 10.63 0.75
CA SER A 568 -5.75 10.85 -0.02
C SER A 568 -4.49 10.36 0.72
N SER A 569 -4.56 10.22 2.04
CA SER A 569 -3.46 9.73 2.89
C SER A 569 -2.11 10.42 2.62
N GLY A 570 -2.13 11.73 2.37
CA GLY A 570 -0.95 12.55 2.07
C GLY A 570 -0.53 12.61 0.59
N ASN A 571 -1.25 11.90 -0.30
CA ASN A 571 -1.05 11.99 -1.74
C ASN A 571 -1.85 13.17 -2.33
N ILE A 572 -1.15 14.25 -2.63
CA ILE A 572 -1.75 15.48 -3.16
C ILE A 572 -2.35 15.27 -4.55
N ARG A 573 -1.76 14.40 -5.38
CA ARG A 573 -2.33 14.08 -6.72
C ARG A 573 -3.71 13.46 -6.54
N GLN A 574 -3.83 12.46 -5.67
CA GLN A 574 -5.12 11.82 -5.38
C GLN A 574 -6.15 12.80 -4.79
N ALA A 575 -5.71 13.74 -3.94
CA ALA A 575 -6.61 14.75 -3.38
C ALA A 575 -7.16 15.70 -4.46
N LEU A 576 -6.32 16.10 -5.42
CA LEU A 576 -6.74 16.90 -6.58
C LEU A 576 -7.64 16.09 -7.52
N ASP A 577 -7.36 14.79 -7.71
CA ASP A 577 -8.20 13.89 -8.50
C ASP A 577 -9.63 13.78 -7.93
N PHE A 578 -9.79 13.81 -6.60
CA PHE A 578 -11.14 13.85 -5.99
C PHE A 578 -11.88 15.14 -6.32
N VAL A 579 -11.19 16.28 -6.33
CA VAL A 579 -11.76 17.58 -6.70
C VAL A 579 -12.16 17.58 -8.17
N THR A 580 -11.30 17.09 -9.06
CA THR A 580 -11.58 17.05 -10.51
C THR A 580 -12.63 16.02 -10.89
N THR A 581 -12.75 14.92 -10.14
CA THR A 581 -13.83 13.93 -10.30
C THR A 581 -15.19 14.51 -9.93
N PHE A 582 -15.22 15.43 -8.96
CA PHE A 582 -16.44 16.09 -8.53
C PHE A 582 -16.90 17.19 -9.51
N VAL A 583 -16.00 18.02 -10.03
CA VAL A 583 -16.35 19.09 -10.98
C VAL A 583 -16.84 18.47 -12.29
N GLY A 584 -18.05 18.83 -12.74
CA GLY A 584 -18.68 18.22 -13.93
C GLY A 584 -19.18 16.78 -13.73
N SER A 585 -19.28 16.31 -12.49
CA SER A 585 -19.84 14.98 -12.18
C SER A 585 -21.33 14.91 -12.50
N GLY A 586 -21.79 13.82 -13.15
CA GLY A 586 -23.23 13.55 -13.40
C GLY A 586 -24.05 13.22 -12.14
N TYR A 587 -23.43 13.35 -10.96
CA TYR A 587 -24.06 13.22 -9.65
C TYR A 587 -24.41 14.56 -9.00
N VAL A 588 -24.00 15.66 -9.62
CA VAL A 588 -24.15 17.03 -9.13
C VAL A 588 -24.79 17.85 -10.23
N SER A 589 -25.92 18.50 -9.94
CA SER A 589 -26.61 19.30 -10.96
C SER A 589 -25.89 20.63 -11.18
N THR A 590 -25.15 20.73 -12.29
CA THR A 590 -24.54 22.00 -12.75
C THR A 590 -25.59 23.10 -12.80
N ALA A 591 -26.75 22.83 -13.41
CA ALA A 591 -27.84 23.81 -13.54
C ALA A 591 -28.26 24.43 -12.19
N ARG A 592 -28.32 23.63 -11.12
CA ARG A 592 -28.68 24.12 -9.77
C ARG A 592 -27.60 25.01 -9.17
N ILE A 593 -26.33 24.70 -9.39
CA ILE A 593 -25.20 25.52 -8.94
C ILE A 593 -25.27 26.89 -9.64
N LEU A 594 -25.46 26.89 -10.96
CA LEU A 594 -25.57 28.12 -11.75
C LEU A 594 -26.80 28.96 -11.38
N GLU A 595 -27.93 28.33 -11.08
CA GLU A 595 -29.13 29.05 -10.66
C GLU A 595 -28.91 29.83 -9.36
N VAL A 596 -28.25 29.20 -8.37
CA VAL A 596 -27.91 29.86 -7.10
C VAL A 596 -26.93 31.00 -7.35
N HIS A 597 -25.89 30.76 -8.15
CA HIS A 597 -24.91 31.77 -8.52
C HIS A 597 -25.53 32.98 -9.23
N ARG A 598 -26.40 32.76 -10.24
CA ARG A 598 -27.12 33.84 -10.95
C ARG A 598 -28.04 34.66 -10.06
N LYS A 599 -28.54 34.08 -8.95
CA LYS A 599 -29.33 34.79 -7.93
C LYS A 599 -28.45 35.60 -6.96
N GLY A 600 -27.14 35.66 -7.19
CA GLY A 600 -26.16 36.32 -6.31
C GLY A 600 -25.86 35.54 -5.03
N GLY A 601 -26.27 34.27 -4.96
CA GLY A 601 -26.00 33.39 -3.83
C GLY A 601 -24.85 32.42 -4.11
N LEU A 602 -24.32 31.81 -3.06
CA LEU A 602 -23.28 30.78 -3.16
C LEU A 602 -23.88 29.40 -2.84
N TYR A 603 -23.66 28.44 -3.74
CA TYR A 603 -24.14 27.07 -3.51
C TYR A 603 -23.34 26.44 -2.36
N ILE A 604 -24.03 25.92 -1.34
CA ILE A 604 -23.37 25.22 -0.23
C ILE A 604 -23.26 23.73 -0.60
N LEU A 605 -22.04 23.28 -0.88
CA LEU A 605 -21.74 21.89 -1.24
C LEU A 605 -22.08 20.89 -0.11
N PRO A 606 -23.08 20.02 -0.29
CA PRO A 606 -23.34 18.94 0.66
C PRO A 606 -22.30 17.83 0.52
N ILE A 607 -21.79 17.32 1.65
CA ILE A 607 -20.77 16.27 1.66
C ILE A 607 -21.20 15.01 0.90
N HIS A 608 -22.48 14.63 0.94
CA HIS A 608 -22.97 13.45 0.24
C HIS A 608 -22.93 13.60 -1.29
N GLU A 609 -23.05 14.81 -1.83
CA GLU A 609 -22.91 15.05 -3.28
C GLU A 609 -21.45 14.81 -3.69
N PHE A 610 -20.50 15.34 -2.93
CA PHE A 610 -19.06 15.09 -3.14
C PHE A 610 -18.69 13.61 -3.00
N MET A 611 -19.18 12.94 -1.94
CA MET A 611 -18.95 11.52 -1.71
C MET A 611 -19.49 10.65 -2.85
N ARG A 612 -20.68 10.94 -3.38
CA ARG A 612 -21.23 10.18 -4.52
C ARG A 612 -20.32 10.32 -5.73
N SER A 613 -19.86 11.52 -6.05
CA SER A 613 -18.97 11.73 -7.19
C SER A 613 -17.71 10.88 -7.10
N ILE A 614 -17.06 10.81 -5.94
CA ILE A 614 -15.84 9.99 -5.78
C ILE A 614 -16.12 8.49 -5.68
N LEU A 615 -17.29 8.07 -5.19
CA LEU A 615 -17.67 6.65 -5.07
C LEU A 615 -18.01 6.01 -6.40
N TYR A 616 -18.73 6.74 -7.25
CA TYR A 616 -19.22 6.25 -8.53
C TYR A 616 -18.31 6.63 -9.70
N GLY A 617 -17.66 7.80 -9.62
CA GLY A 617 -16.87 8.36 -10.72
C GLY A 617 -17.73 8.58 -11.95
N GLU A 618 -17.37 7.87 -13.03
CA GLU A 618 -18.04 7.89 -14.34
C GLU A 618 -19.23 6.91 -14.44
N TYR A 619 -19.30 5.96 -13.51
CA TYR A 619 -20.21 4.82 -13.62
C TYR A 619 -21.55 5.10 -12.95
N GLU A 620 -22.59 4.33 -13.30
CA GLU A 620 -23.91 4.46 -12.67
C GLU A 620 -23.96 3.78 -11.28
N PHE A 621 -23.30 2.63 -11.18
CA PHE A 621 -23.19 1.83 -9.95
C PHE A 621 -21.75 1.82 -9.42
N TYR A 622 -21.61 1.60 -8.12
CA TYR A 622 -20.30 1.46 -7.48
C TYR A 622 -19.60 0.24 -8.06
N ASP A 623 -18.35 0.41 -8.48
CA ASP A 623 -17.48 -0.68 -8.93
C ASP A 623 -16.17 -0.71 -8.14
N PRO A 624 -15.83 -1.86 -7.52
CA PRO A 624 -14.64 -1.97 -6.69
C PRO A 624 -13.33 -1.95 -7.50
N ARG A 625 -13.35 -2.03 -8.83
CA ARG A 625 -12.12 -1.96 -9.64
C ARG A 625 -11.79 -0.52 -10.00
N SER A 626 -12.80 0.32 -10.26
CA SER A 626 -12.61 1.72 -10.60
C SER A 626 -12.62 2.66 -9.40
N SER A 627 -13.45 2.38 -8.38
CA SER A 627 -13.60 3.29 -7.24
C SER A 627 -12.31 3.38 -6.42
N PRO A 628 -11.84 4.59 -6.09
CA PRO A 628 -10.71 4.79 -5.17
C PRO A 628 -11.09 4.48 -3.72
N VAL A 629 -12.39 4.41 -3.41
CA VAL A 629 -12.92 4.04 -2.09
C VAL A 629 -13.22 2.54 -2.06
N ALA A 630 -12.67 1.82 -1.09
CA ALA A 630 -12.83 0.38 -0.95
C ALA A 630 -14.19 -0.02 -0.35
N ASN A 631 -14.69 -1.21 -0.68
CA ASN A 631 -15.82 -1.85 0.00
C ASN A 631 -15.28 -2.59 1.24
N LEU A 632 -15.56 -2.07 2.44
CA LEU A 632 -15.10 -2.71 3.68
C LEU A 632 -15.92 -3.94 4.08
N LEU A 633 -17.13 -4.09 3.53
CA LEU A 633 -18.07 -5.14 3.90
C LEU A 633 -18.06 -6.31 2.90
N ASP A 634 -17.08 -6.37 2.00
CA ASP A 634 -17.01 -7.46 1.03
C ASP A 634 -16.48 -8.76 1.66
N ILE A 635 -16.96 -9.91 1.22
CA ILE A 635 -16.67 -11.23 1.81
C ILE A 635 -16.18 -12.21 0.75
N THR A 636 -15.41 -13.20 1.19
CA THR A 636 -14.77 -14.22 0.34
C THR A 636 -15.38 -15.60 0.50
N THR A 637 -16.25 -15.76 1.49
CA THR A 637 -16.96 -16.99 1.81
C THR A 637 -18.42 -16.70 2.16
N ASN A 638 -19.27 -17.72 2.16
CA ASN A 638 -20.65 -17.63 2.60
C ASN A 638 -20.76 -17.63 4.14
N ASP A 639 -20.05 -16.70 4.78
CA ASP A 639 -20.08 -16.43 6.22
C ASP A 639 -20.38 -14.95 6.44
N GLY A 640 -21.57 -14.64 6.96
CA GLY A 640 -22.00 -13.25 7.16
C GLY A 640 -21.16 -12.50 8.21
N ARG A 641 -20.48 -13.21 9.12
CA ARG A 641 -19.56 -12.58 10.09
C ARG A 641 -18.35 -11.97 9.41
N GLU A 642 -17.99 -12.46 8.22
CA GLU A 642 -16.84 -11.98 7.44
C GLU A 642 -17.02 -10.53 6.98
N HIS A 643 -18.27 -10.01 6.94
CA HIS A 643 -18.54 -8.59 6.62
C HIS A 643 -17.75 -7.64 7.52
N PHE A 644 -17.40 -8.06 8.73
CA PHE A 644 -16.71 -7.23 9.71
C PHE A 644 -15.22 -7.53 9.84
N LEU A 645 -14.71 -8.54 9.13
CA LEU A 645 -13.33 -8.99 9.25
C LEU A 645 -12.33 -7.88 8.88
N LEU A 646 -12.52 -7.21 7.75
CA LEU A 646 -11.65 -6.10 7.34
C LEU A 646 -11.75 -4.89 8.28
N PRO A 647 -12.93 -4.39 8.68
CA PRO A 647 -13.04 -3.36 9.72
C PRO A 647 -12.32 -3.72 11.04
N ILE A 648 -12.45 -4.96 11.51
CA ILE A 648 -11.78 -5.46 12.72
C ILE A 648 -10.25 -5.45 12.53
N LEU A 649 -9.75 -5.95 11.41
CA LEU A 649 -8.33 -5.94 11.07
C LEU A 649 -7.75 -4.52 11.09
N LEU A 650 -8.45 -3.56 10.48
CA LEU A 650 -8.03 -2.15 10.48
C LEU A 650 -8.01 -1.57 11.89
N ALA A 651 -9.09 -1.77 12.67
CA ALA A 651 -9.16 -1.27 14.04
C ALA A 651 -8.09 -1.88 14.95
N ALA A 652 -7.83 -3.19 14.85
CA ALA A 652 -6.81 -3.88 15.61
C ALA A 652 -5.40 -3.41 15.24
N CYS A 653 -5.12 -3.25 13.93
CA CYS A 653 -3.85 -2.72 13.44
C CYS A 653 -3.61 -1.28 13.94
N GLN A 654 -4.64 -0.44 13.96
CA GLN A 654 -4.51 0.92 14.52
C GLN A 654 -4.17 0.90 16.01
N VAL A 655 -5.01 0.26 16.84
CA VAL A 655 -4.86 0.30 18.30
C VAL A 655 -3.54 -0.32 18.75
N ARG A 656 -3.17 -1.47 18.18
CA ARG A 656 -1.92 -2.15 18.52
C ARG A 656 -0.70 -1.41 17.95
N GLY A 657 -0.84 -0.79 16.78
CA GLY A 657 0.21 0.02 16.15
C GLY A 657 0.57 1.28 16.93
N GLU A 658 -0.37 1.86 17.70
CA GLU A 658 -0.10 3.04 18.53
C GLU A 658 0.97 2.80 19.60
N SER A 659 1.11 1.56 20.08
CA SER A 659 2.13 1.18 21.06
C SER A 659 3.39 0.58 20.41
N ALA A 660 3.40 0.38 19.08
CA ALA A 660 4.46 -0.33 18.38
C ALA A 660 5.54 0.62 17.81
N PRO A 661 6.82 0.19 17.77
CA PRO A 661 7.88 0.99 17.14
C PRO A 661 7.53 1.36 15.69
N GLN A 662 7.54 2.65 15.37
CA GLN A 662 7.22 3.18 14.03
C GLN A 662 5.80 2.90 13.52
N GLY A 663 4.91 2.42 14.40
CA GLY A 663 3.53 2.07 14.07
C GLY A 663 3.35 0.74 13.34
N PHE A 664 4.40 -0.06 13.19
CA PHE A 664 4.34 -1.35 12.50
C PHE A 664 4.06 -2.49 13.50
N LEU A 665 3.06 -3.31 13.18
CA LEU A 665 2.68 -4.51 13.91
C LEU A 665 3.04 -5.74 13.09
N GLU A 666 3.64 -6.75 13.71
CA GLU A 666 3.89 -8.03 13.04
C GLU A 666 2.58 -8.66 12.53
N GLU A 667 2.55 -9.07 11.25
CA GLU A 667 1.36 -9.67 10.64
C GLU A 667 0.91 -10.90 11.43
N ALA A 668 1.84 -11.72 11.91
CA ALA A 668 1.58 -12.88 12.76
C ALA A 668 0.72 -12.57 13.99
N SER A 669 0.98 -11.44 14.66
CA SER A 669 0.23 -11.02 15.85
C SER A 669 -1.20 -10.63 15.51
N LEU A 670 -1.38 -9.93 14.37
CA LEU A 670 -2.71 -9.55 13.88
C LEU A 670 -3.50 -10.77 13.40
N PHE A 671 -2.84 -11.66 12.66
CA PHE A 671 -3.41 -12.90 12.15
C PHE A 671 -3.92 -13.77 13.29
N LYS A 672 -3.07 -14.03 14.29
CA LYS A 672 -3.42 -14.78 15.51
C LYS A 672 -4.67 -14.20 16.19
N HIS A 673 -4.68 -12.89 16.43
CA HIS A 673 -5.79 -12.23 17.13
C HIS A 673 -7.13 -12.45 16.43
N VAL A 674 -7.14 -12.34 15.10
CA VAL A 674 -8.39 -12.44 14.34
C VAL A 674 -8.77 -13.90 14.09
N GLN A 675 -7.79 -14.81 14.05
CA GLN A 675 -8.06 -16.24 14.07
C GLN A 675 -8.72 -16.69 15.38
N GLU A 676 -8.29 -16.15 16.53
CA GLU A 676 -8.94 -16.37 17.84
C GLU A 676 -10.41 -15.93 17.87
N LEU A 677 -10.82 -15.00 16.98
CA LEU A 677 -12.22 -14.61 16.80
C LEU A 677 -13.04 -15.62 15.97
N GLY A 678 -12.41 -16.70 15.50
CA GLY A 678 -13.04 -17.79 14.76
C GLY A 678 -13.08 -17.61 13.24
N TYR A 679 -12.31 -16.66 12.70
CA TYR A 679 -12.11 -16.49 11.26
C TYR A 679 -11.10 -17.50 10.70
N ALA A 680 -11.37 -18.01 9.51
CA ALA A 680 -10.49 -18.97 8.86
C ALA A 680 -9.25 -18.29 8.25
N PRO A 681 -8.09 -18.97 8.20
CA PRO A 681 -6.87 -18.43 7.60
C PRO A 681 -7.09 -17.83 6.20
N GLU A 682 -7.85 -18.53 5.36
CA GLU A 682 -8.12 -18.12 3.98
C GLU A 682 -8.94 -16.81 3.90
N GLN A 683 -9.84 -16.56 4.86
CA GLN A 683 -10.58 -15.31 4.97
C GLN A 683 -9.66 -14.18 5.41
N ILE A 684 -8.80 -14.43 6.40
CA ILE A 684 -7.88 -13.43 6.97
C ILE A 684 -6.87 -12.97 5.91
N ASP A 685 -6.21 -13.91 5.24
CA ASP A 685 -5.26 -13.64 4.16
C ASP A 685 -5.89 -12.78 3.06
N ALA A 686 -7.08 -13.16 2.59
CA ALA A 686 -7.74 -12.44 1.52
C ALA A 686 -8.10 -10.99 1.91
N GLN A 687 -8.46 -10.75 3.17
CA GLN A 687 -8.77 -9.41 3.66
C GLN A 687 -7.51 -8.57 3.92
N ILE A 688 -6.40 -9.17 4.36
CA ILE A 688 -5.10 -8.49 4.46
C ILE A 688 -4.62 -8.04 3.07
N GLU A 689 -4.64 -8.94 2.09
CA GLU A 689 -4.24 -8.62 0.71
C GLU A 689 -5.17 -7.57 0.08
N ARG A 690 -6.48 -7.62 0.38
CA ARG A 690 -7.42 -6.54 0.01
C ARG A 690 -7.04 -5.21 0.67
N ALA A 691 -6.69 -5.21 1.95
CA ALA A 691 -6.31 -4.00 2.67
C ALA A 691 -5.03 -3.37 2.10
N LEU A 692 -4.05 -4.20 1.73
CA LEU A 692 -2.79 -3.77 1.10
C LEU A 692 -3.02 -3.23 -0.32
N SER A 693 -3.71 -3.99 -1.17
CA SER A 693 -4.01 -3.59 -2.55
C SER A 693 -4.84 -2.29 -2.63
N ARG A 694 -5.75 -2.08 -1.68
CA ARG A 694 -6.56 -0.86 -1.57
C ARG A 694 -5.91 0.23 -0.71
N LYS A 695 -4.62 0.09 -0.35
CA LYS A 695 -3.82 1.07 0.41
C LYS A 695 -4.44 1.48 1.76
N LEU A 696 -5.22 0.61 2.37
CA LEU A 696 -5.76 0.77 3.73
C LEU A 696 -4.72 0.37 4.79
N LEU A 697 -3.86 -0.58 4.44
CA LEU A 697 -2.65 -0.94 5.17
C LEU A 697 -1.41 -0.71 4.31
N GLN A 698 -0.27 -0.57 4.97
CA GLN A 698 1.07 -0.57 4.39
C GLN A 698 1.88 -1.71 4.97
N SER A 699 2.73 -2.29 4.13
CA SER A 699 3.65 -3.36 4.52
C SER A 699 5.09 -2.86 4.63
N SER A 700 5.86 -3.41 5.58
CA SER A 700 7.31 -3.24 5.68
C SER A 700 8.11 -4.06 4.68
N SER A 701 7.55 -5.17 4.17
CA SER A 701 8.22 -6.12 3.28
C SER A 701 7.22 -6.80 2.34
N GLN A 702 7.68 -7.22 1.15
CA GLN A 702 6.85 -8.06 0.29
C GLN A 702 6.80 -9.52 0.79
N ASP A 703 7.84 -9.98 1.50
CA ASP A 703 7.88 -11.31 2.09
C ASP A 703 6.88 -11.42 3.26
N LYS A 704 5.90 -12.32 3.14
CA LYS A 704 4.87 -12.59 4.15
C LYS A 704 5.47 -13.02 5.49
N SER A 705 6.58 -13.77 5.48
CA SER A 705 7.16 -14.33 6.71
C SER A 705 7.78 -13.28 7.63
N LEU A 706 8.21 -12.15 7.06
CA LEU A 706 8.82 -11.02 7.77
C LEU A 706 7.94 -9.78 7.70
N ARG A 707 6.66 -9.94 7.37
CA ARG A 707 5.76 -8.83 7.08
C ARG A 707 5.29 -8.17 8.37
N ALA A 708 5.49 -6.86 8.45
CA ALA A 708 4.85 -6.02 9.45
C ALA A 708 3.90 -5.04 8.75
N LEU A 709 2.72 -4.85 9.34
CA LEU A 709 1.62 -4.07 8.80
C LEU A 709 1.42 -2.80 9.61
N ARG A 710 1.06 -1.72 8.93
CA ARG A 710 0.67 -0.45 9.55
C ARG A 710 -0.57 0.12 8.88
N ILE A 711 -1.46 0.71 9.66
CA ILE A 711 -2.64 1.38 9.14
C ILE A 711 -2.32 2.70 8.43
N THR A 712 -3.00 3.00 7.33
CA THR A 712 -2.93 4.31 6.64
C THR A 712 -4.00 5.27 7.17
N ALA A 713 -3.87 6.57 6.86
CA ALA A 713 -4.92 7.54 7.19
C ALA A 713 -6.27 7.17 6.52
N SER A 714 -6.19 6.65 5.29
CA SER A 714 -7.35 6.15 4.55
C SER A 714 -7.98 4.96 5.27
N GLY A 715 -7.19 3.94 5.65
CA GLY A 715 -7.66 2.80 6.43
C GLY A 715 -8.37 3.21 7.72
N GLY A 716 -7.77 4.13 8.48
CA GLY A 716 -8.35 4.65 9.72
C GLY A 716 -9.68 5.38 9.52
N TYR A 717 -9.78 6.21 8.47
CA TYR A 717 -11.01 6.93 8.16
C TYR A 717 -12.11 6.01 7.62
N MET A 718 -11.75 5.01 6.83
CA MET A 718 -12.70 4.05 6.26
C MET A 718 -13.49 3.32 7.37
N TYR A 719 -12.83 2.75 8.38
CA TYR A 719 -13.53 2.02 9.44
C TYR A 719 -14.21 2.94 10.47
N LYS A 720 -13.63 4.12 10.77
CA LYS A 720 -14.17 5.05 11.79
C LYS A 720 -15.31 5.93 11.29
N ARG A 721 -15.32 6.28 9.99
CA ARG A 721 -16.25 7.29 9.43
C ARG A 721 -17.03 6.77 8.25
N MET A 722 -16.38 6.14 7.26
CA MET A 722 -17.08 5.80 6.01
C MET A 722 -18.26 4.88 6.22
N LEU A 723 -18.12 3.87 7.08
CA LEU A 723 -19.22 2.97 7.46
C LEU A 723 -20.42 3.67 8.12
N THR A 724 -20.23 4.87 8.67
CA THR A 724 -21.31 5.66 9.30
C THR A 724 -22.11 6.51 8.30
N PHE A 725 -21.66 6.62 7.05
CA PHE A 725 -22.36 7.39 6.03
C PHE A 725 -23.33 6.52 5.26
N PHE A 726 -24.60 6.93 5.22
CA PHE A 726 -25.62 6.31 4.38
C PHE A 726 -25.21 6.30 2.91
N THR A 727 -24.57 7.37 2.44
CA THR A 727 -24.12 7.50 1.05
C THR A 727 -23.10 6.43 0.65
N TYR A 728 -22.23 6.04 1.58
CA TYR A 728 -21.27 4.97 1.36
C TYR A 728 -21.96 3.61 1.35
N LEU A 729 -22.79 3.34 2.36
CA LEU A 729 -23.53 2.07 2.47
C LEU A 729 -24.43 1.82 1.26
N ASP A 730 -25.15 2.85 0.82
CA ASP A 730 -26.05 2.78 -0.32
C ASP A 730 -25.33 2.55 -1.66
N ALA A 731 -24.06 2.93 -1.76
CA ALA A 731 -23.23 2.65 -2.92
C ALA A 731 -22.74 1.19 -2.90
N ILE A 732 -22.13 0.75 -1.81
CA ILE A 732 -21.49 -0.57 -1.74
C ILE A 732 -22.48 -1.74 -1.67
N VAL A 733 -23.73 -1.52 -1.25
CA VAL A 733 -24.75 -2.58 -1.15
C VAL A 733 -25.00 -3.32 -2.47
N ILE A 734 -24.74 -2.68 -3.62
CA ILE A 734 -24.84 -3.32 -4.95
C ILE A 734 -23.73 -4.37 -5.15
N ASP A 735 -22.56 -4.12 -4.55
CA ASP A 735 -21.34 -4.92 -4.69
C ASP A 735 -21.05 -5.82 -3.47
N THR A 736 -21.86 -5.75 -2.41
CA THR A 736 -21.70 -6.60 -1.23
C THR A 736 -22.51 -7.90 -1.37
N PRO A 737 -21.89 -9.09 -1.26
CA PRO A 737 -22.63 -10.35 -1.17
C PRO A 737 -23.58 -10.40 0.04
N ILE A 738 -24.74 -11.03 -0.08
CA ILE A 738 -25.71 -11.16 1.03
C ILE A 738 -25.99 -12.64 1.28
N VAL A 739 -25.63 -13.12 2.47
CA VAL A 739 -25.71 -14.55 2.82
C VAL A 739 -27.14 -15.00 3.11
N ASP A 740 -27.99 -14.11 3.64
CA ASP A 740 -29.41 -14.37 3.89
C ASP A 740 -30.21 -14.30 2.57
N PRO A 741 -30.79 -15.41 2.08
CA PRO A 741 -31.54 -15.42 0.83
C PRO A 741 -32.79 -14.52 0.85
N SER A 742 -33.43 -14.36 2.00
CA SER A 742 -34.65 -13.55 2.17
C SER A 742 -34.34 -12.05 2.09
N VAL A 743 -33.20 -11.62 2.65
CA VAL A 743 -32.70 -10.24 2.52
C VAL A 743 -32.21 -10.01 1.09
N ARG A 744 -31.46 -10.96 0.53
CA ARG A 744 -30.93 -10.87 -0.84
C ARG A 744 -32.02 -10.67 -1.90
N GLN A 745 -33.22 -11.21 -1.69
CA GLN A 745 -34.37 -10.97 -2.57
C GLN A 745 -34.96 -9.56 -2.45
N LYS A 746 -34.86 -8.93 -1.27
CA LYS A 746 -35.37 -7.57 -1.01
C LYS A 746 -34.41 -6.48 -1.51
N ILE A 747 -33.11 -6.75 -1.51
CA ILE A 747 -32.10 -5.81 -2.00
C ILE A 747 -32.10 -5.81 -3.54
N THR A 748 -32.64 -4.73 -4.10
CA THR A 748 -32.79 -4.51 -5.54
C THR A 748 -32.28 -3.12 -5.94
N VAL A 749 -32.21 -2.84 -7.24
CA VAL A 749 -31.89 -1.49 -7.74
C VAL A 749 -33.10 -0.60 -7.54
N VAL A 750 -32.87 0.55 -6.93
CA VAL A 750 -33.88 1.55 -6.62
C VAL A 750 -33.35 2.94 -6.95
N SER A 751 -34.22 3.87 -7.34
CA SER A 751 -33.84 5.19 -7.83
C SER A 751 -34.25 6.32 -6.88
N SER A 752 -35.42 6.23 -6.25
CA SER A 752 -35.92 7.26 -5.34
C SER A 752 -35.12 7.30 -4.03
N ILE A 753 -35.03 8.48 -3.42
CA ILE A 753 -34.34 8.61 -2.12
C ILE A 753 -35.06 7.83 -1.02
N GLN A 754 -36.40 7.75 -1.06
CA GLN A 754 -37.21 6.99 -0.11
C GLN A 754 -36.90 5.49 -0.21
N ASP A 755 -36.87 4.94 -1.42
CA ASP A 755 -36.59 3.52 -1.64
C ASP A 755 -35.13 3.18 -1.30
N ARG A 756 -34.19 4.08 -1.59
CA ARG A 756 -32.78 3.95 -1.19
C ARG A 756 -32.63 3.91 0.33
N LEU A 757 -33.33 4.79 1.05
CA LEU A 757 -33.35 4.78 2.52
C LEU A 757 -33.96 3.49 3.07
N GLN A 758 -35.06 3.01 2.49
CA GLN A 758 -35.67 1.74 2.88
C GLN A 758 -34.73 0.56 2.64
N ARG A 759 -34.07 0.51 1.46
CA ARG A 759 -33.04 -0.50 1.15
C ARG A 759 -31.88 -0.44 2.12
N GLY A 760 -31.40 0.77 2.45
CA GLY A 760 -30.37 1.00 3.45
C GLY A 760 -30.75 0.43 4.81
N GLU A 761 -32.01 0.60 5.24
CA GLU A 761 -32.47 0.10 6.54
C GLU A 761 -32.60 -1.43 6.55
N VAL A 762 -33.04 -2.03 5.44
CA VAL A 762 -33.03 -3.49 5.28
C VAL A 762 -31.61 -4.04 5.36
N PHE A 763 -30.66 -3.39 4.68
CA PHE A 763 -29.27 -3.82 4.68
C PHE A 763 -28.58 -3.61 6.03
N ARG A 764 -28.82 -2.48 6.70
CA ARG A 764 -28.32 -2.21 8.06
C ARG A 764 -28.80 -3.25 9.06
N LYS A 765 -30.10 -3.57 9.06
CA LYS A 765 -30.65 -4.64 9.92
C LYS A 765 -30.04 -6.00 9.65
N TYR A 766 -29.86 -6.34 8.37
CA TYR A 766 -29.15 -7.57 8.01
C TYR A 766 -27.74 -7.63 8.60
N LEU A 767 -26.98 -6.53 8.51
CA LEU A 767 -25.64 -6.46 9.12
C LEU A 767 -25.71 -6.55 10.65
N ASP A 768 -26.68 -5.89 11.30
CA ASP A 768 -26.92 -6.05 12.74
C ASP A 768 -27.15 -7.53 13.11
N ASP A 769 -27.93 -8.25 12.30
CA ASP A 769 -28.21 -9.67 12.51
C ASP A 769 -26.98 -10.56 12.26
N GLN A 770 -26.04 -10.13 11.40
CA GLN A 770 -24.77 -10.85 11.16
C GLN A 770 -23.71 -10.58 12.24
N TRP A 771 -23.85 -9.53 13.03
CA TRP A 771 -22.88 -9.19 14.07
C TRP A 771 -23.04 -10.12 15.29
N SER A 772 -22.13 -11.08 15.43
CA SER A 772 -22.16 -12.08 16.51
C SER A 772 -20.95 -12.04 17.45
N ILE A 773 -20.10 -11.01 17.35
CA ILE A 773 -18.85 -10.92 18.10
C ILE A 773 -19.08 -10.13 19.39
N GLU A 774 -18.59 -10.66 20.51
CA GLU A 774 -18.61 -9.96 21.80
C GLU A 774 -17.74 -8.70 21.74
N GLN A 775 -18.27 -7.56 22.20
CA GLN A 775 -17.58 -6.27 22.10
C GLN A 775 -16.23 -6.25 22.83
N SER A 776 -16.08 -7.03 23.91
CA SER A 776 -14.82 -7.19 24.65
C SER A 776 -13.73 -7.90 23.85
N ALA A 777 -14.10 -8.69 22.84
CA ALA A 777 -13.17 -9.48 22.06
C ALA A 777 -12.53 -8.69 20.90
N THR A 778 -13.05 -7.50 20.57
CA THR A 778 -12.61 -6.73 19.39
C THR A 778 -12.49 -5.24 19.68
N THR A 779 -11.56 -4.57 18.99
CA THR A 779 -11.38 -3.11 19.06
C THR A 779 -12.36 -2.34 18.17
N PHE A 780 -13.12 -3.04 17.31
CA PHE A 780 -14.15 -2.46 16.45
C PHE A 780 -15.55 -2.67 17.05
N SER A 781 -16.42 -1.66 17.00
CA SER A 781 -17.82 -1.79 17.43
C SER A 781 -18.78 -1.56 16.27
N TRP A 782 -19.39 -2.63 15.77
CA TRP A 782 -20.48 -2.48 14.79
C TRP A 782 -21.69 -1.79 15.39
N ALA A 783 -22.01 -2.03 16.66
CA ALA A 783 -23.16 -1.41 17.32
C ALA A 783 -23.09 0.14 17.28
N ASP A 784 -21.92 0.70 17.59
CA ASP A 784 -21.69 2.15 17.52
C ASP A 784 -21.79 2.68 16.09
N VAL A 785 -21.22 1.95 15.13
CA VAL A 785 -21.27 2.29 13.70
C VAL A 785 -22.70 2.25 13.18
N SER A 786 -23.47 1.21 13.50
CA SER A 786 -24.87 1.04 13.10
C SER A 786 -25.76 2.13 13.68
N ALA A 787 -25.53 2.53 14.95
CA ALA A 787 -26.23 3.64 15.57
C ALA A 787 -25.90 4.99 14.91
N ALA A 788 -24.63 5.22 14.55
CA ALA A 788 -24.22 6.42 13.83
C ALA A 788 -24.80 6.47 12.40
N LEU A 789 -24.77 5.35 11.70
CA LEU A 789 -25.36 5.18 10.38
C LEU A 789 -26.87 5.46 10.39
N ARG A 790 -27.59 4.94 11.39
CA ARG A 790 -29.02 5.21 11.53
C ARG A 790 -29.30 6.71 11.68
N ARG A 791 -28.50 7.44 12.47
CA ARG A 791 -28.64 8.90 12.61
C ARG A 791 -28.40 9.62 11.27
N ASP A 792 -27.40 9.22 10.49
CA ASP A 792 -27.14 9.81 9.16
C ASP A 792 -28.29 9.53 8.17
N MET A 793 -28.87 8.32 8.24
CA MET A 793 -30.07 7.97 7.46
C MET A 793 -31.29 8.81 7.85
N ASP A 794 -31.53 9.01 9.14
CA ASP A 794 -32.61 9.85 9.65
C ASP A 794 -32.44 11.32 9.19
N GLU A 795 -31.22 11.86 9.25
CA GLU A 795 -30.91 13.19 8.70
C GLU A 795 -31.18 13.27 7.19
N ALA A 796 -30.83 12.23 6.43
CA ALA A 796 -31.09 12.16 5.00
C ALA A 796 -32.59 12.10 4.69
N ALA A 797 -33.36 11.34 5.47
CA ALA A 797 -34.82 11.27 5.37
C ALA A 797 -35.47 12.64 5.64
N GLU A 798 -35.05 13.35 6.70
CA GLU A 798 -35.54 14.70 6.99
C GLU A 798 -35.26 15.68 5.85
N ARG A 799 -34.04 15.66 5.29
CA ARG A 799 -33.67 16.52 4.16
C ARG A 799 -34.51 16.22 2.91
N ALA A 800 -34.77 14.94 2.64
CA ALA A 800 -35.65 14.53 1.56
C ALA A 800 -37.08 15.08 1.75
N HIS A 801 -37.64 14.93 2.96
CA HIS A 801 -38.98 15.43 3.28
C HIS A 801 -39.11 16.96 3.15
N ARG A 802 -38.12 17.73 3.61
CA ARG A 802 -38.09 19.19 3.49
C ARG A 802 -38.07 19.65 2.02
N ARG A 803 -37.34 18.94 1.14
CA ARG A 803 -37.31 19.25 -0.30
C ARG A 803 -38.67 19.04 -0.96
N THR A 804 -39.38 17.96 -0.62
CA THR A 804 -40.75 17.72 -1.13
C THR A 804 -41.76 18.77 -0.68
N ARG A 805 -41.66 19.29 0.56
CA ARG A 805 -42.60 20.30 1.09
C ARG A 805 -42.42 21.70 0.51
N ASN A 806 -41.22 22.06 0.04
CA ASN A 806 -40.97 23.36 -0.57
C ASN A 806 -41.39 23.43 -2.06
N TRP A 807 -41.86 22.31 -2.62
CA TRP A 807 -42.31 22.20 -4.02
C TRP A 807 -43.84 21.99 -4.15
N THR A 808 -44.54 21.79 -3.02
CA THR A 808 -46.00 21.83 -2.87
C THR A 808 -46.42 23.13 -2.24
#